data_AF-A0A094E837-F1
#
_entry.id   AF-A0A094E837-F1
#
_cell.length_a   1.000
_cell.length_b   1.000
_cell.length_c   1.000
_cell.angle_alpha   90.00
_cell.angle_beta   90.00
_cell.angle_gamma   90.00
#
_symmetry.space_group_name_H-M   'P 1'
#
loop_
_entity.id
_entity.type
_entity.pdbx_description
1 polymer ?
#
loop_
_entity_poly.entity_id
_entity_poly.type
_entity_poly.pdbx_seq_one_letter_code
_entity_poly.pdbx_strand_id
1 'polypeptide(L)'
;MQHLLTRRRSGCLTCRSKKVKCDEQRPMCGRCRRLALKCEWATLSQSRGRDKVRSKARPSPKNILPNIQYAGLAFHASNARRTSSGSTLDVADLPTENIRELTLYDEAGTTVVWDDRYQELESSADFLDIGNFADQGNFNERPSESSTGFLFPLDVGPQPLLAPSTFGSYEDEDGQPLESLIPVAWLSTLTSPLKNLSPGLSTQNIALSPSFTQTITELQALQYYRTHFPTLAVTKNVLWSTHMVILRHGSQNPMVMHLLLAASLMNLGASQKYDANICSAAQKHSKAGVHMLIDSMNSTAEPDHIDILAACFFLYKYMAEQKIINLHAMTELSRAVCDYIKRHDLDKLCAKSLASSISSREVTACLRRDKQECLARLLVWIFYEDVAAGVRGSGGFLASHLRAEPEQAREIYQHSTTILESAWGGEYPEHEILDDVENVPILQFLYEVMTIYTEVNEACRSPLLPSDADRIEAKILKLNERSRFLIRLTTITTQPRSRLMINADYMVSYFHALRIYKFRCFHNDGLIATAPPEIQPSLGAILQIAQRSFSAKQEDQMVERFQWPLFIAGIETSDGIHKEWIRSKLKKARLSRALKRILEIQDNTGRRASMPLVRRIMCGDEPNAAEHQLLPSVEVDGNDILNHTHASPTLQTSHFEDVKLKSSLYTMAPDLNNVVGDSVPIASSIRAEVDAAINTLNQRLREVNRKIWENPELGDHEFVAHDTLCSFLEELGYAVKRSAYGRPTAFEVLSGSGGRLVNFNAEYDALPDIGHACGHNLIATSSLTAFLALTMSLKTMGVPGRVQLLGTPDEEGDGGKVKLLNAGAFEGVDASLMAHPTAGFHDNGRPDLDGVAGVRMVARQYIGAEYRGKNAHAGGNPWAGVNALDSFVAAYNNISLLRQQMAPDERIHNVLLNSEQTVNVIPAYAKAAYQTRSSTLKGLTILTEKVTNCIKAAALATGCEVKIQNDAYYADIVLNDTLCDIYKSHLAGYGQTVAKTASEIATASTDQGNVSHKIPALHAVFAIPTEPGVKPHNAAFAAAVGTDIAHEKALVVGKALALVGFDILTQDKMYAAVKADWEREKATS
;
A
#
# COMPACT_ATOMS: atom_id res chain seq x y z
N MET A 1 -16.29 28.74 -25.46
CA MET A 1 -14.90 28.95 -24.99
C MET A 1 -14.74 30.39 -24.47
N GLN A 2 -14.76 30.63 -23.16
CA GLN A 2 -14.33 31.89 -22.55
C GLN A 2 -13.60 31.59 -21.21
N HIS A 3 -12.48 32.27 -20.94
CA HIS A 3 -11.62 31.96 -19.79
C HIS A 3 -11.92 32.84 -18.56
N LEU A 4 -12.40 32.23 -17.47
CA LEU A 4 -12.28 32.81 -16.13
C LEU A 4 -10.82 32.72 -15.65
N LEU A 5 -10.07 33.81 -15.85
CA LEU A 5 -8.64 33.88 -15.55
C LEU A 5 -8.34 33.92 -14.04
N THR A 6 -7.69 32.88 -13.54
CA THR A 6 -7.17 32.82 -12.16
C THR A 6 -6.09 33.89 -11.92
N ARG A 7 -6.23 34.63 -10.81
CA ARG A 7 -5.38 35.79 -10.47
C ARG A 7 -4.13 35.33 -9.70
N ARG A 8 -2.94 35.46 -10.30
CA ARG A 8 -1.66 35.26 -9.57
C ARG A 8 -1.38 36.41 -8.60
N ARG A 9 -0.93 36.08 -7.37
CA ARG A 9 -0.58 37.06 -6.32
C ARG A 9 0.73 37.83 -6.60
N SER A 10 1.54 37.34 -7.54
CA SER A 10 2.92 37.73 -7.83
C SER A 10 3.09 38.95 -8.75
N GLY A 11 2.02 39.54 -9.29
CA GLY A 11 2.10 40.71 -10.18
C GLY A 11 2.67 41.99 -9.54
N CYS A 12 3.13 42.92 -10.37
CA CYS A 12 3.56 44.25 -9.89
C CYS A 12 2.38 45.04 -9.28
N LEU A 13 2.68 45.95 -8.35
CA LEU A 13 1.67 46.72 -7.60
C LEU A 13 0.78 47.54 -8.54
N THR A 14 1.35 48.13 -9.59
CA THR A 14 0.65 48.95 -10.60
C THR A 14 -0.39 48.16 -11.41
N CYS A 15 -0.14 46.88 -11.70
CA CYS A 15 -1.13 46.02 -12.37
C CYS A 15 -2.13 45.41 -11.38
N ARG A 16 -1.68 45.06 -10.17
CA ARG A 16 -2.55 44.54 -9.10
C ARG A 16 -3.58 45.57 -8.64
N SER A 17 -3.20 46.83 -8.44
CA SER A 17 -4.11 47.92 -8.04
C SER A 17 -5.15 48.20 -9.13
N LYS A 18 -4.74 48.19 -10.41
CA LYS A 18 -5.65 48.29 -11.57
C LYS A 18 -6.34 46.96 -11.94
N LYS A 19 -6.31 45.93 -11.06
CA LYS A 19 -7.02 44.64 -11.18
C LYS A 19 -6.79 43.86 -12.49
N VAL A 20 -5.63 44.00 -13.12
CA VAL A 20 -5.28 43.40 -14.43
C VAL A 20 -4.16 42.37 -14.35
N LYS A 21 -4.09 41.49 -15.35
CA LYS A 21 -2.99 40.52 -15.51
C LYS A 21 -1.64 41.25 -15.66
N CYS A 22 -0.64 40.77 -14.95
CA CYS A 22 0.76 41.17 -15.09
C CYS A 22 1.50 40.06 -15.85
N ASP A 23 2.46 40.43 -16.70
CA ASP A 23 3.39 39.50 -17.37
C ASP A 23 4.66 39.23 -16.52
N GLU A 24 4.74 39.86 -15.35
CA GLU A 24 5.72 39.65 -14.28
C GLU A 24 7.20 39.90 -14.63
N GLN A 25 7.48 40.42 -15.84
CA GLN A 25 8.83 40.83 -16.24
C GLN A 25 9.39 41.94 -15.35
N ARG A 26 10.69 41.84 -15.02
CA ARG A 26 11.46 42.81 -14.24
C ARG A 26 12.54 43.46 -15.12
N PRO A 27 12.94 44.72 -14.86
CA PRO A 27 12.44 45.62 -13.82
C PRO A 27 11.04 46.19 -14.11
N MET A 28 10.62 46.28 -15.38
CA MET A 28 9.29 46.76 -15.78
C MET A 28 8.51 45.70 -16.57
N CYS A 29 7.29 45.43 -16.11
CA CYS A 29 6.36 44.54 -16.79
C CYS A 29 5.91 45.15 -18.14
N GLY A 30 5.67 44.30 -19.14
CA GLY A 30 5.38 44.70 -20.52
C GLY A 30 4.12 45.57 -20.65
N ARG A 31 3.08 45.31 -19.84
CA ARG A 31 1.91 46.20 -19.76
C ARG A 31 2.25 47.60 -19.22
N CYS A 32 3.09 47.71 -18.18
CA CYS A 32 3.52 49.01 -17.66
C CYS A 32 4.40 49.75 -18.67
N ARG A 33 5.30 49.04 -19.37
CA ARG A 33 6.14 49.59 -20.44
C ARG A 33 5.31 50.17 -21.58
N ARG A 34 4.33 49.42 -22.11
CA ARG A 34 3.44 49.88 -23.20
C ARG A 34 2.59 51.10 -22.85
N LEU A 35 2.18 51.22 -21.59
CA LEU A 35 1.27 52.28 -21.13
C LEU A 35 2.00 53.45 -20.43
N ALA A 36 3.33 53.51 -20.53
CA ALA A 36 4.19 54.48 -19.83
C ALA A 36 3.93 54.59 -18.31
N LEU A 37 3.48 53.51 -17.67
CA LEU A 37 3.14 53.48 -16.24
C LEU A 37 4.37 53.10 -15.41
N LYS A 38 4.60 53.83 -14.31
CA LYS A 38 5.58 53.46 -13.27
C LYS A 38 5.30 52.04 -12.78
N CYS A 39 6.24 51.11 -12.95
CA CYS A 39 6.08 49.70 -12.59
C CYS A 39 6.67 49.43 -11.21
N GLU A 40 5.82 49.35 -10.18
CA GLU A 40 6.29 49.21 -8.81
C GLU A 40 6.28 47.75 -8.33
N TRP A 41 7.39 47.34 -7.74
CA TRP A 41 7.61 46.00 -7.19
C TRP A 41 7.87 46.12 -5.69
N ALA A 42 7.18 45.31 -4.89
CA ALA A 42 7.42 45.27 -3.46
C ALA A 42 8.82 44.72 -3.18
N THR A 43 9.70 45.54 -2.61
CA THR A 43 11.02 45.16 -2.14
C THR A 43 10.91 44.45 -0.79
N LEU A 44 11.56 43.30 -0.66
CA LEU A 44 11.86 42.72 0.66
C LEU A 44 12.94 43.59 1.30
N SER A 45 12.63 44.21 2.44
CA SER A 45 13.57 45.05 3.20
C SER A 45 13.81 44.49 4.60
N GLN A 46 15.02 44.73 5.11
CA GLN A 46 15.52 44.22 6.38
C GLN A 46 15.07 45.08 7.57
N SER A 47 15.20 44.56 8.79
CA SER A 47 14.81 45.21 10.05
C SER A 47 15.81 46.29 10.53
N ARG A 48 15.35 47.08 11.52
CA ARG A 48 15.99 48.24 12.22
C ARG A 48 15.68 49.62 11.59
N GLY A 49 15.28 50.67 12.32
CA GLY A 49 14.82 50.80 13.72
C GLY A 49 15.44 51.99 14.47
N ARG A 50 14.63 52.85 15.13
CA ARG A 50 15.07 53.76 16.22
C ARG A 50 13.93 54.46 17.00
N ASP A 51 13.93 54.24 18.31
CA ASP A 51 13.67 55.13 19.45
C ASP A 51 12.68 56.32 19.38
N LYS A 52 11.70 56.29 20.29
CA LYS A 52 11.42 57.40 21.22
C LYS A 52 11.02 56.84 22.60
N VAL A 53 11.73 57.26 23.65
CA VAL A 53 11.50 56.78 25.04
C VAL A 53 10.86 57.88 25.89
N ARG A 54 9.84 57.54 26.69
CA ARG A 54 9.60 58.19 27.99
C ARG A 54 8.92 57.26 29.00
N SER A 55 9.41 57.32 30.23
CA SER A 55 9.12 56.49 31.42
C SER A 55 7.64 56.51 31.88
N LYS A 56 7.10 55.45 32.51
CA LYS A 56 7.32 55.16 33.96
C LYS A 56 6.93 53.73 34.39
N ALA A 57 7.65 53.26 35.43
CA ALA A 57 7.30 52.26 36.47
C ALA A 57 6.64 50.90 36.12
N ARG A 58 7.33 49.81 36.50
CA ARG A 58 6.74 48.49 36.85
C ARG A 58 6.63 48.35 38.37
N PRO A 59 5.65 47.57 38.87
CA PRO A 59 5.83 46.66 39.99
C PRO A 59 6.21 45.26 39.49
N SER A 60 7.01 44.51 40.25
CA SER A 60 7.30 43.09 40.00
C SER A 60 6.38 42.18 40.83
N PRO A 61 6.03 40.96 40.34
CA PRO A 61 5.23 40.01 41.09
C PRO A 61 6.03 39.36 42.23
N LYS A 62 5.32 38.85 43.25
CA LYS A 62 5.88 37.99 44.31
C LYS A 62 5.37 36.56 44.14
N ASN A 63 6.24 35.58 44.35
CA ASN A 63 5.89 34.16 44.40
C ASN A 63 5.24 33.82 45.75
N ILE A 64 4.20 32.97 45.74
CA ILE A 64 3.87 32.04 46.84
C ILE A 64 3.52 30.69 46.20
N LEU A 65 3.85 29.60 46.90
CA LEU A 65 3.73 28.20 46.47
C LEU A 65 2.31 27.62 46.70
N PRO A 66 1.95 26.48 46.06
CA PRO A 66 0.64 25.85 46.26
C PRO A 66 0.48 25.24 47.64
N ASN A 67 -0.77 25.03 48.06
CA ASN A 67 -1.12 24.25 49.25
C ASN A 67 -2.14 23.17 48.88
N ILE A 68 -2.02 21.99 49.48
CA ILE A 68 -2.80 20.79 49.13
C ILE A 68 -3.74 20.45 50.30
N GLN A 69 -4.99 20.08 50.01
CA GLN A 69 -5.73 19.18 50.91
C GLN A 69 -6.80 18.37 50.18
N TYR A 70 -7.03 17.14 50.68
CA TYR A 70 -7.92 16.12 50.11
C TYR A 70 -9.24 16.05 50.88
N ALA A 71 -10.35 15.94 50.15
CA ALA A 71 -11.58 15.25 50.54
C ALA A 71 -12.36 14.90 49.25
N GLY A 72 -13.09 13.80 49.11
CA GLY A 72 -13.32 12.69 50.06
C GLY A 72 -14.81 12.33 50.11
N LEU A 73 -15.14 11.04 49.94
CA LEU A 73 -16.50 10.44 49.91
C LEU A 73 -17.35 10.71 48.64
N ALA A 74 -18.43 9.98 48.34
CA ALA A 74 -18.65 8.51 48.38
C ALA A 74 -20.00 8.12 47.72
N PHE A 75 -20.02 7.00 47.00
CA PHE A 75 -21.12 6.02 46.80
C PHE A 75 -22.56 6.38 46.35
N HIS A 76 -22.96 5.63 45.31
CA HIS A 76 -24.24 4.89 45.11
C HIS A 76 -25.58 5.55 44.70
N ALA A 77 -26.20 4.85 43.74
CA ALA A 77 -27.63 4.50 43.64
C ALA A 77 -28.66 5.59 43.24
N SER A 78 -29.82 5.26 42.64
CA SER A 78 -30.19 4.11 41.79
C SER A 78 -31.58 4.31 41.16
N ASN A 79 -31.86 3.61 40.06
CA ASN A 79 -33.19 3.07 39.70
C ASN A 79 -34.43 4.01 39.61
N ALA A 80 -34.86 4.21 38.35
CA ALA A 80 -36.05 3.52 37.79
C ALA A 80 -37.43 4.23 37.68
N ARG A 81 -37.95 4.16 36.44
CA ARG A 81 -39.34 3.84 36.00
C ARG A 81 -40.47 4.88 36.08
N ARG A 82 -40.96 5.20 34.86
CA ARG A 82 -42.38 5.29 34.43
C ARG A 82 -43.17 6.48 35.03
N THR A 83 -44.33 6.91 34.51
CA THR A 83 -45.28 6.33 33.53
C THR A 83 -45.66 7.28 32.37
N SER A 84 -46.41 6.74 31.40
CA SER A 84 -47.30 7.38 30.42
C SER A 84 -48.14 8.57 30.97
N SER A 85 -48.79 9.45 30.19
CA SER A 85 -49.56 9.19 28.95
C SER A 85 -50.07 10.48 28.24
N GLY A 86 -50.44 10.40 26.95
CA GLY A 86 -51.75 10.94 26.49
C GLY A 86 -51.82 12.10 25.48
N SER A 87 -52.57 11.86 24.38
CA SER A 87 -53.53 12.74 23.69
C SER A 87 -53.12 14.08 23.03
N THR A 88 -52.92 14.03 21.70
CA THR A 88 -53.67 14.74 20.61
C THR A 88 -53.98 16.25 20.65
N LEU A 89 -53.74 16.94 19.52
CA LEU A 89 -54.79 17.57 18.67
C LEU A 89 -54.26 17.96 17.26
N ASP A 90 -55.16 18.28 16.31
CA ASP A 90 -54.98 18.22 14.84
C ASP A 90 -55.20 19.55 14.06
N VAL A 91 -55.18 19.47 12.70
CA VAL A 91 -55.66 20.44 11.66
C VAL A 91 -54.62 21.51 11.27
N ALA A 92 -53.99 21.54 10.07
CA ALA A 92 -54.46 21.66 8.65
C ALA A 92 -54.87 23.12 8.26
N ASP A 93 -54.65 23.67 7.05
CA ASP A 93 -54.74 23.10 5.69
C ASP A 93 -53.89 23.84 4.60
N LEU A 94 -53.97 23.43 3.33
CA LEU A 94 -53.23 23.98 2.14
C LEU A 94 -54.06 24.97 1.26
N PRO A 95 -53.49 25.58 0.19
CA PRO A 95 -53.64 25.02 -1.18
C PRO A 95 -52.42 25.22 -2.15
N THR A 96 -52.59 24.84 -3.42
CA THR A 96 -51.55 24.54 -4.45
C THR A 96 -51.56 25.47 -5.71
N GLU A 97 -50.72 25.16 -6.72
CA GLU A 97 -50.65 25.64 -8.16
C GLU A 97 -49.48 26.58 -8.54
N ASN A 98 -48.86 26.54 -9.75
CA ASN A 98 -48.68 25.45 -10.74
C ASN A 98 -47.45 25.68 -11.69
N ILE A 99 -47.13 24.67 -12.52
CA ILE A 99 -45.91 24.41 -13.34
C ILE A 99 -45.60 25.41 -14.50
N ARG A 100 -44.30 25.67 -14.81
CA ARG A 100 -43.69 25.56 -16.18
C ARG A 100 -42.15 25.73 -16.28
N GLU A 101 -41.57 25.08 -17.30
CA GLU A 101 -40.14 25.07 -17.67
C GLU A 101 -39.74 26.24 -18.59
N LEU A 102 -38.43 26.50 -18.74
CA LEU A 102 -37.88 27.25 -19.89
C LEU A 102 -36.36 27.03 -20.10
N THR A 103 -35.97 26.80 -21.36
CA THR A 103 -34.57 26.67 -21.83
C THR A 103 -34.07 28.01 -22.39
N LEU A 104 -32.74 28.23 -22.45
CA LEU A 104 -32.14 29.47 -22.99
C LEU A 104 -31.08 29.19 -24.09
N TYR A 105 -30.94 30.14 -25.01
CA TYR A 105 -30.09 30.12 -26.21
C TYR A 105 -28.91 31.10 -26.10
N ASP A 106 -28.01 31.13 -27.09
CA ASP A 106 -26.99 32.17 -27.26
C ASP A 106 -27.32 33.18 -28.39
N GLU A 107 -26.53 34.26 -28.48
CA GLU A 107 -26.88 35.52 -29.15
C GLU A 107 -26.88 35.49 -30.69
N ALA A 108 -26.82 34.31 -31.32
CA ALA A 108 -26.88 34.15 -32.78
C ALA A 108 -28.04 33.25 -33.29
N GLY A 109 -28.83 32.65 -32.39
CA GLY A 109 -30.22 32.23 -32.66
C GLY A 109 -30.48 31.31 -33.87
N THR A 110 -29.53 30.46 -34.28
CA THR A 110 -29.71 29.57 -35.44
C THR A 110 -29.55 28.10 -35.03
N THR A 111 -30.63 27.32 -35.15
CA THR A 111 -30.63 25.88 -34.81
C THR A 111 -30.24 25.05 -36.04
N VAL A 112 -29.25 24.16 -35.91
CA VAL A 112 -28.93 23.15 -36.93
C VAL A 112 -28.65 21.81 -36.27
N VAL A 113 -29.39 20.78 -36.69
CA VAL A 113 -29.13 19.36 -36.37
C VAL A 113 -28.26 18.78 -37.48
N TRP A 114 -27.24 18.01 -37.14
CA TRP A 114 -26.62 17.04 -38.06
C TRP A 114 -26.18 15.77 -37.35
N ASP A 115 -26.23 14.69 -38.10
CA ASP A 115 -25.88 13.32 -37.73
C ASP A 115 -25.03 12.72 -38.87
N ASP A 116 -24.25 11.70 -38.52
CA ASP A 116 -23.67 10.68 -39.40
C ASP A 116 -22.58 11.04 -40.44
N ARG A 117 -21.59 10.14 -40.56
CA ARG A 117 -20.55 9.94 -41.61
C ARG A 117 -19.80 11.13 -42.26
N TYR A 118 -18.47 11.04 -42.31
CA TYR A 118 -17.73 10.95 -43.59
C TYR A 118 -16.31 10.35 -43.42
N GLN A 119 -15.76 9.79 -44.50
CA GLN A 119 -14.51 9.02 -44.58
C GLN A 119 -13.82 9.32 -45.93
N GLU A 120 -12.49 9.18 -46.03
CA GLU A 120 -11.71 9.10 -47.30
C GLU A 120 -11.75 10.31 -48.27
N LEU A 121 -10.96 10.41 -49.35
CA LEU A 121 -9.74 9.70 -49.82
C LEU A 121 -8.59 10.77 -49.87
N GLU A 122 -7.50 10.84 -50.65
CA GLU A 122 -6.75 10.14 -51.75
C GLU A 122 -5.30 10.71 -51.62
N SER A 123 -4.16 10.23 -52.15
CA SER A 123 -3.64 9.06 -52.91
C SER A 123 -2.11 9.01 -52.61
N SER A 124 -1.16 8.30 -53.24
CA SER A 124 -0.97 7.27 -54.31
C SER A 124 0.46 6.68 -54.07
N ALA A 125 1.05 5.72 -54.78
CA ALA A 125 0.72 4.99 -56.01
C ALA A 125 1.10 3.49 -55.88
N ASP A 126 0.96 2.73 -56.97
CA ASP A 126 0.80 1.27 -56.97
C ASP A 126 2.05 0.40 -57.30
N PHE A 127 2.06 -0.80 -56.69
CA PHE A 127 2.40 -2.15 -57.22
C PHE A 127 3.76 -2.56 -57.86
N LEU A 128 3.96 -3.89 -57.77
CA LEU A 128 4.90 -4.81 -58.45
C LEU A 128 6.40 -4.70 -58.09
N ASP A 129 7.24 -5.75 -58.21
CA ASP A 129 7.13 -7.24 -58.07
C ASP A 129 8.57 -7.80 -58.27
N ILE A 130 8.74 -9.12 -58.36
CA ILE A 130 9.96 -9.86 -58.78
C ILE A 130 11.04 -9.93 -57.70
N GLY A 131 11.06 -11.03 -56.94
CA GLY A 131 12.25 -11.51 -56.24
C GLY A 131 13.01 -12.58 -57.04
N ASN A 132 14.14 -13.07 -56.53
CA ASN A 132 14.67 -14.41 -56.85
C ASN A 132 15.92 -14.80 -56.02
N PHE A 133 15.94 -16.05 -55.54
CA PHE A 133 17.11 -16.89 -55.16
C PHE A 133 18.00 -16.34 -54.00
N ALA A 134 18.57 -17.12 -53.08
CA ALA A 134 19.30 -18.40 -53.16
C ALA A 134 20.69 -18.25 -53.85
N ASP A 135 21.77 -18.93 -53.44
CA ASP A 135 21.85 -20.11 -52.56
C ASP A 135 23.23 -20.24 -51.85
N GLN A 136 23.43 -21.36 -51.15
CA GLN A 136 24.67 -22.05 -50.68
C GLN A 136 26.06 -21.57 -51.18
N GLY A 137 27.16 -21.74 -50.43
CA GLY A 137 27.37 -22.45 -49.16
C GLY A 137 28.79 -23.07 -49.06
N ASN A 138 29.00 -24.02 -48.14
CA ASN A 138 30.17 -24.94 -48.02
C ASN A 138 31.54 -24.33 -47.62
N PHE A 139 32.54 -25.09 -47.10
CA PHE A 139 32.63 -26.52 -46.72
C PHE A 139 33.50 -26.69 -45.42
N ASN A 140 33.63 -27.94 -44.95
CA ASN A 140 34.48 -28.51 -43.87
C ASN A 140 35.99 -28.09 -43.92
N GLU A 141 36.90 -28.43 -42.98
CA GLU A 141 36.99 -29.65 -42.14
C GLU A 141 37.91 -29.54 -40.88
N ARG A 142 38.06 -30.67 -40.17
CA ARG A 142 38.91 -30.97 -38.98
C ARG A 142 40.41 -31.19 -39.38
N PRO A 143 41.42 -31.45 -38.48
CA PRO A 143 41.34 -32.10 -37.15
C PRO A 143 42.37 -31.76 -36.02
N SER A 144 42.13 -32.41 -34.86
CA SER A 144 43.06 -33.05 -33.90
C SER A 144 44.16 -32.32 -33.09
N GLU A 145 43.93 -32.31 -31.76
CA GLU A 145 44.76 -32.91 -30.68
C GLU A 145 46.07 -32.31 -30.10
N SER A 146 46.12 -32.41 -28.75
CA SER A 146 47.30 -32.56 -27.87
C SER A 146 48.21 -31.34 -27.58
N SER A 147 49.00 -31.28 -26.49
CA SER A 147 48.78 -31.70 -25.09
C SER A 147 49.91 -31.13 -24.18
N THR A 148 49.65 -30.88 -22.88
CA THR A 148 50.62 -30.47 -21.83
C THR A 148 51.33 -29.11 -22.05
N GLY A 149 51.92 -28.42 -21.04
CA GLY A 149 51.86 -28.60 -19.59
C GLY A 149 52.85 -27.68 -18.81
N PHE A 150 52.50 -27.38 -17.54
CA PHE A 150 53.36 -26.94 -16.41
C PHE A 150 54.25 -25.65 -16.44
N LEU A 151 54.09 -24.89 -15.33
CA LEU A 151 55.10 -24.15 -14.52
C LEU A 151 55.63 -22.72 -14.85
N PHE A 152 55.73 -21.98 -13.74
CA PHE A 152 56.37 -20.68 -13.41
C PHE A 152 57.94 -20.70 -13.54
N PRO A 153 58.74 -19.64 -13.21
CA PRO A 153 58.44 -18.31 -12.60
C PRO A 153 59.23 -17.05 -13.11
N LEU A 154 58.93 -15.88 -12.49
CA LEU A 154 59.83 -14.79 -12.02
C LEU A 154 60.32 -13.61 -12.91
N ASP A 155 60.69 -12.53 -12.18
CA ASP A 155 61.04 -11.14 -12.56
C ASP A 155 62.30 -10.92 -13.42
N VAL A 156 62.39 -9.77 -14.13
CA VAL A 156 63.20 -8.57 -13.74
C VAL A 156 62.67 -7.28 -14.42
N GLY A 157 62.91 -6.09 -13.85
CA GLY A 157 62.90 -4.78 -14.56
C GLY A 157 64.31 -4.36 -15.04
N PRO A 158 64.60 -3.08 -15.40
CA PRO A 158 63.78 -1.86 -15.25
C PRO A 158 63.71 -0.90 -16.49
N GLN A 159 63.15 0.30 -16.24
CA GLN A 159 63.04 1.58 -16.99
C GLN A 159 64.27 2.12 -17.79
N PRO A 160 64.19 3.28 -18.55
CA PRO A 160 63.04 4.06 -19.11
C PRO A 160 63.29 4.74 -20.52
N LEU A 161 62.40 5.71 -20.89
CA LEU A 161 62.58 6.90 -21.76
C LEU A 161 62.66 6.78 -23.31
N LEU A 162 61.63 7.27 -24.02
CA LEU A 162 61.64 8.54 -24.80
C LEU A 162 60.26 8.86 -25.45
N ALA A 163 60.17 9.98 -26.19
CA ALA A 163 58.91 10.69 -26.54
C ALA A 163 58.68 10.80 -28.09
N PRO A 164 57.69 11.55 -28.64
CA PRO A 164 56.84 11.05 -29.74
C PRO A 164 57.09 11.66 -31.12
N SER A 165 56.47 11.07 -32.16
CA SER A 165 56.41 11.64 -33.52
C SER A 165 55.10 11.36 -34.27
N THR A 166 54.61 12.39 -34.96
CA THR A 166 53.72 12.40 -36.15
C THR A 166 52.37 11.65 -36.10
N PHE A 167 51.28 12.43 -36.05
CA PHE A 167 50.00 12.07 -36.67
C PHE A 167 50.12 11.95 -38.20
N GLY A 168 49.28 11.11 -38.80
CA GLY A 168 48.90 11.17 -40.21
C GLY A 168 47.41 11.49 -40.33
N SER A 169 47.04 12.31 -41.31
CA SER A 169 45.67 12.81 -41.54
C SER A 169 44.94 12.02 -42.62
N TYR A 170 43.63 11.82 -42.46
CA TYR A 170 42.71 11.49 -43.56
C TYR A 170 41.36 12.20 -43.37
N GLU A 171 40.80 12.65 -44.50
CA GLU A 171 39.49 13.31 -44.66
C GLU A 171 38.52 12.33 -45.38
N ASP A 172 37.25 12.70 -45.58
CA ASP A 172 36.21 11.85 -46.18
C ASP A 172 35.80 12.26 -47.61
N GLU A 173 34.97 11.43 -48.25
CA GLU A 173 34.90 11.32 -49.72
C GLU A 173 34.19 12.47 -50.48
N ASP A 174 33.46 13.37 -49.78
CA ASP A 174 32.71 14.48 -50.40
C ASP A 174 33.39 15.87 -50.28
N GLY A 175 34.57 15.95 -49.64
CA GLY A 175 35.47 17.11 -49.78
C GLY A 175 34.93 18.47 -49.30
N GLN A 176 34.19 18.52 -48.19
CA GLN A 176 33.74 19.76 -47.54
C GLN A 176 34.08 19.75 -46.03
N PRO A 177 34.77 20.78 -45.49
CA PRO A 177 35.17 20.79 -44.09
C PRO A 177 33.99 21.11 -43.16
N LEU A 178 33.65 20.18 -42.26
CA LEU A 178 32.52 20.33 -41.34
C LEU A 178 32.81 21.22 -40.11
N GLU A 179 33.40 22.40 -40.33
CA GLU A 179 33.42 23.45 -39.31
C GLU A 179 32.05 24.16 -39.19
N SER A 180 31.76 24.62 -37.97
CA SER A 180 30.55 25.36 -37.56
C SER A 180 29.21 24.58 -37.56
N LEU A 181 28.72 24.25 -36.35
CA LEU A 181 27.33 24.51 -35.91
C LEU A 181 27.03 24.18 -34.42
N ILE A 182 27.93 24.51 -33.49
CA ILE A 182 27.57 24.63 -32.05
C ILE A 182 28.04 26.00 -31.52
N PRO A 183 27.14 26.88 -31.01
CA PRO A 183 27.53 28.21 -30.55
C PRO A 183 28.39 28.20 -29.27
N VAL A 184 29.64 28.68 -29.38
CA VAL A 184 30.61 28.83 -28.28
C VAL A 184 30.17 29.86 -27.20
N ALA A 185 29.06 30.57 -27.43
CA ALA A 185 28.52 31.63 -26.57
C ALA A 185 28.08 31.19 -25.15
N TRP A 186 28.06 29.90 -24.83
CA TRP A 186 27.76 29.37 -23.49
C TRP A 186 28.98 29.18 -22.57
N LEU A 187 30.21 29.25 -23.10
CA LEU A 187 31.43 28.99 -22.31
C LEU A 187 32.06 30.25 -21.67
N SER A 188 31.60 31.45 -22.05
CA SER A 188 32.21 32.73 -21.66
C SER A 188 31.79 33.28 -20.29
N THR A 189 30.92 32.58 -19.54
CA THR A 189 30.39 33.03 -18.24
C THR A 189 31.11 32.46 -17.01
N LEU A 190 32.20 31.69 -17.18
CA LEU A 190 32.87 30.94 -16.10
C LEU A 190 34.36 31.30 -15.83
N THR A 191 34.74 32.56 -16.05
CA THR A 191 35.93 33.22 -15.45
C THR A 191 35.54 34.69 -15.24
N SER A 192 35.77 35.42 -14.14
CA SER A 192 36.74 35.43 -13.02
C SER A 192 36.31 36.59 -12.06
N PRO A 193 36.99 36.91 -10.93
CA PRO A 193 37.89 36.13 -10.07
C PRO A 193 37.55 36.23 -8.55
N LEU A 194 38.30 35.47 -7.74
CA LEU A 194 38.51 35.55 -6.30
C LEU A 194 38.22 36.90 -5.59
N LYS A 195 37.33 36.89 -4.58
CA LYS A 195 37.49 37.62 -3.30
C LYS A 195 36.51 37.15 -2.21
N ASN A 196 36.90 37.42 -0.95
CA ASN A 196 36.17 37.18 0.31
C ASN A 196 35.96 35.70 0.70
N LEU A 197 36.93 35.16 1.45
CA LEU A 197 36.80 33.92 2.22
C LEU A 197 35.90 34.13 3.45
N SER A 198 34.98 33.20 3.69
CA SER A 198 34.29 32.96 4.97
C SER A 198 33.73 31.54 4.95
N PRO A 199 33.67 30.81 6.09
CA PRO A 199 33.30 29.40 6.10
C PRO A 199 31.78 29.20 6.00
N GLY A 200 31.29 29.00 4.77
CA GLY A 200 29.95 28.50 4.44
C GLY A 200 30.06 27.62 3.19
N LEU A 201 29.26 26.55 3.10
CA LEU A 201 29.53 25.40 2.22
C LEU A 201 28.99 25.58 0.79
N SER A 202 29.45 26.65 0.12
CA SER A 202 29.11 26.98 -1.27
C SER A 202 29.13 25.76 -2.19
N THR A 203 27.96 25.43 -2.75
CA THR A 203 27.69 24.17 -3.47
C THR A 203 28.14 24.17 -4.92
N GLN A 204 28.55 25.33 -5.47
CA GLN A 204 28.84 25.48 -6.90
C GLN A 204 30.31 25.25 -7.28
N ASN A 205 31.24 25.33 -6.33
CA ASN A 205 32.69 25.25 -6.58
C ASN A 205 33.36 24.14 -5.75
N ILE A 206 33.11 22.87 -6.10
CA ILE A 206 33.92 21.75 -5.59
C ILE A 206 35.27 21.77 -6.33
N ALA A 207 36.33 22.15 -5.62
CA ALA A 207 37.71 22.03 -6.10
C ALA A 207 38.11 20.56 -6.23
N LEU A 208 38.89 20.26 -7.28
CA LEU A 208 39.50 18.95 -7.52
C LEU A 208 40.97 18.96 -7.09
N SER A 209 41.55 17.78 -6.89
CA SER A 209 42.98 17.62 -6.61
C SER A 209 43.86 18.22 -7.73
N PRO A 210 44.95 18.97 -7.42
CA PRO A 210 45.86 19.50 -8.44
C PRO A 210 46.56 18.44 -9.30
N SER A 211 46.61 17.19 -8.83
CA SER A 211 47.13 16.02 -9.56
C SER A 211 46.26 15.61 -10.75
N PHE A 212 45.07 16.20 -10.90
CA PHE A 212 44.04 15.75 -11.84
C PHE A 212 43.96 16.64 -13.09
N THR A 213 44.47 16.12 -14.21
CA THR A 213 44.29 16.70 -15.55
C THR A 213 42.81 16.71 -15.92
N GLN A 214 42.32 17.77 -16.57
CA GLN A 214 40.91 17.91 -16.95
C GLN A 214 40.76 17.90 -18.47
N THR A 215 40.75 16.71 -19.08
CA THR A 215 40.32 16.55 -20.47
C THR A 215 38.81 16.72 -20.61
N ILE A 216 38.34 16.91 -21.85
CA ILE A 216 36.90 17.03 -22.17
C ILE A 216 36.13 15.80 -21.67
N THR A 217 36.69 14.59 -21.83
CA THR A 217 36.09 13.32 -21.40
C THR A 217 35.91 13.25 -19.87
N GLU A 218 36.90 13.72 -19.11
CA GLU A 218 36.85 13.77 -17.64
C GLU A 218 35.85 14.82 -17.15
N LEU A 219 35.78 15.98 -17.81
CA LEU A 219 34.76 17.02 -17.54
C LEU A 219 33.33 16.54 -17.85
N GLN A 220 33.14 15.81 -18.96
CA GLN A 220 31.88 15.16 -19.30
C GLN A 220 31.46 14.13 -18.25
N ALA A 221 32.40 13.30 -17.78
CA ALA A 221 32.15 12.32 -16.72
C ALA A 221 31.74 12.97 -15.39
N LEU A 222 32.42 14.05 -14.97
CA LEU A 222 32.08 14.82 -13.78
C LEU A 222 30.71 15.49 -13.91
N GLN A 223 30.39 16.05 -15.08
CA GLN A 223 29.10 16.67 -15.32
C GLN A 223 27.98 15.62 -15.33
N TYR A 224 28.21 14.44 -15.92
CA TYR A 224 27.30 13.30 -15.86
C TYR A 224 27.07 12.83 -14.41
N TYR A 225 28.13 12.75 -13.60
CA TYR A 225 28.01 12.42 -12.19
C TYR A 225 27.26 13.50 -11.38
N ARG A 226 27.42 14.78 -11.69
CA ARG A 226 26.70 15.86 -11.00
C ARG A 226 25.22 15.98 -11.35
N THR A 227 24.76 15.33 -12.43
CA THR A 227 23.41 15.56 -12.99
C THR A 227 22.58 14.31 -13.22
N HIS A 228 23.18 13.18 -13.60
CA HIS A 228 22.46 11.96 -14.03
C HIS A 228 22.82 10.72 -13.19
N PHE A 229 24.09 10.41 -12.95
CA PHE A 229 24.47 9.18 -12.23
C PHE A 229 23.74 8.99 -10.86
N PRO A 230 23.57 10.01 -10.00
CA PRO A 230 22.87 9.88 -8.73
C PRO A 230 21.37 9.67 -8.92
N THR A 231 20.76 10.22 -9.98
CA THR A 231 19.33 10.03 -10.25
C THR A 231 19.02 8.61 -10.72
N LEU A 232 20.03 7.78 -11.02
CA LEU A 232 19.85 6.33 -11.23
C LEU A 232 19.74 5.55 -9.90
N ALA A 233 20.35 6.05 -8.82
CA ALA A 233 20.48 5.34 -7.54
C ALA A 233 19.62 5.91 -6.40
N VAL A 234 19.31 7.22 -6.39
CA VAL A 234 18.50 7.88 -5.36
C VAL A 234 17.41 8.76 -5.96
N THR A 235 16.26 8.83 -5.28
CA THR A 235 15.12 9.71 -5.61
C THR A 235 15.16 11.05 -4.85
N LYS A 236 16.20 11.24 -4.02
CA LYS A 236 16.47 12.49 -3.30
C LYS A 236 17.00 13.53 -4.29
N ASN A 237 16.74 14.82 -4.00
CA ASN A 237 17.34 15.93 -4.72
C ASN A 237 18.88 15.78 -4.77
N VAL A 238 19.47 15.78 -5.97
CA VAL A 238 20.90 15.43 -6.17
C VAL A 238 21.81 16.34 -5.35
N LEU A 239 21.48 17.63 -5.28
CA LEU A 239 22.22 18.64 -4.51
C LEU A 239 22.34 18.26 -3.02
N TRP A 240 21.26 17.72 -2.46
CA TRP A 240 21.11 17.37 -1.05
C TRP A 240 21.30 15.86 -0.80
N SER A 241 21.82 15.13 -1.78
CA SER A 241 21.99 13.67 -1.71
C SER A 241 23.34 13.25 -1.12
N THR A 242 23.42 12.02 -0.62
CA THR A 242 24.69 11.44 -0.14
C THR A 242 25.72 11.26 -1.24
N HIS A 243 25.32 11.22 -2.53
CA HIS A 243 26.27 11.25 -3.66
C HIS A 243 27.04 12.58 -3.69
N MET A 244 26.39 13.71 -3.33
CA MET A 244 27.05 15.02 -3.26
C MET A 244 27.98 15.12 -2.04
N VAL A 245 27.62 14.49 -0.92
CA VAL A 245 28.49 14.38 0.27
C VAL A 245 29.76 13.59 -0.06
N ILE A 246 29.63 12.42 -0.69
CA ILE A 246 30.78 11.59 -1.10
C ILE A 246 31.62 12.29 -2.18
N LEU A 247 31.01 12.98 -3.15
CA LEU A 247 31.75 13.78 -4.14
C LEU A 247 32.54 14.93 -3.48
N ARG A 248 31.95 15.63 -2.51
CA ARG A 248 32.64 16.71 -1.76
C ARG A 248 33.80 16.17 -0.92
N HIS A 249 33.67 14.97 -0.35
CA HIS A 249 34.72 14.31 0.41
C HIS A 249 35.87 13.84 -0.52
N GLY A 250 35.53 13.00 -1.50
CA GLY A 250 36.50 12.37 -2.40
C GLY A 250 37.14 13.30 -3.42
N SER A 251 36.68 14.55 -3.61
CA SER A 251 37.20 15.45 -4.67
C SER A 251 38.69 15.76 -4.59
N GLN A 252 39.29 15.60 -3.41
CA GLN A 252 40.72 15.80 -3.17
C GLN A 252 41.52 14.48 -3.23
N ASN A 253 40.87 13.31 -3.15
CA ASN A 253 41.52 12.01 -3.21
C ASN A 253 41.53 11.44 -4.66
N PRO A 254 42.69 11.29 -5.31
CA PRO A 254 42.76 10.81 -6.70
C PRO A 254 42.25 9.37 -6.89
N MET A 255 42.36 8.49 -5.88
CA MET A 255 41.83 7.12 -5.92
C MET A 255 40.31 7.13 -6.08
N VAL A 256 39.62 7.88 -5.22
CA VAL A 256 38.16 8.00 -5.24
C VAL A 256 37.70 8.66 -6.52
N MET A 257 38.38 9.74 -6.95
CA MET A 257 38.03 10.40 -8.20
C MET A 257 38.23 9.51 -9.42
N HIS A 258 39.33 8.76 -9.53
CA HIS A 258 39.51 7.82 -10.64
C HIS A 258 38.42 6.74 -10.69
N LEU A 259 38.01 6.17 -9.55
CA LEU A 259 36.96 5.14 -9.56
C LEU A 259 35.57 5.74 -9.82
N LEU A 260 35.27 6.93 -9.28
CA LEU A 260 34.04 7.69 -9.59
C LEU A 260 33.94 8.00 -11.09
N LEU A 261 35.03 8.44 -11.71
CA LEU A 261 35.11 8.70 -13.15
C LEU A 261 34.96 7.41 -13.97
N ALA A 262 35.61 6.33 -13.56
CA ALA A 262 35.48 5.02 -14.23
C ALA A 262 34.02 4.53 -14.22
N ALA A 263 33.34 4.59 -13.07
CA ALA A 263 31.93 4.24 -12.95
C ALA A 263 31.02 5.14 -13.81
N SER A 264 31.28 6.45 -13.80
CA SER A 264 30.52 7.44 -14.57
C SER A 264 30.68 7.25 -16.08
N LEU A 265 31.92 7.04 -16.54
CA LEU A 265 32.23 6.79 -17.96
C LEU A 265 31.71 5.43 -18.43
N MET A 266 31.81 4.37 -17.62
CA MET A 266 31.26 3.06 -18.02
C MET A 266 29.74 3.11 -18.16
N ASN A 267 29.04 3.80 -17.26
CA ASN A 267 27.58 3.95 -17.34
C ASN A 267 27.14 4.87 -18.49
N LEU A 268 27.84 6.00 -18.71
CA LEU A 268 27.65 6.85 -19.89
C LEU A 268 27.90 6.07 -21.20
N GLY A 269 29.01 5.32 -21.26
CA GLY A 269 29.38 4.48 -22.40
C GLY A 269 28.35 3.40 -22.66
N ALA A 270 27.84 2.72 -21.63
CA ALA A 270 26.77 1.74 -21.76
C ALA A 270 25.49 2.35 -22.35
N SER A 271 25.12 3.58 -21.96
CA SER A 271 23.99 4.31 -22.58
C SER A 271 24.23 4.62 -24.07
N GLN A 272 25.50 4.81 -24.46
CA GLN A 272 25.95 5.06 -25.83
C GLN A 272 26.42 3.76 -26.53
N LYS A 273 25.73 2.62 -26.28
CA LYS A 273 25.98 1.30 -26.90
C LYS A 273 27.40 0.72 -26.68
N TYR A 274 28.10 1.15 -25.63
CA TYR A 274 29.51 0.90 -25.33
C TYR A 274 30.48 1.51 -26.35
N ASP A 275 30.42 2.84 -26.51
CA ASP A 275 31.43 3.60 -27.26
C ASP A 275 32.86 3.25 -26.81
N ALA A 276 33.74 3.00 -27.77
CA ALA A 276 35.08 2.49 -27.54
C ALA A 276 36.00 3.50 -26.83
N ASN A 277 35.85 4.79 -27.12
CA ASN A 277 36.70 5.84 -26.55
C ASN A 277 36.34 6.10 -25.08
N ILE A 278 35.05 6.23 -24.79
CA ILE A 278 34.51 6.38 -23.44
C ILE A 278 34.81 5.13 -22.59
N CYS A 279 34.64 3.92 -23.13
CA CYS A 279 34.97 2.69 -22.42
C CYS A 279 36.48 2.52 -22.17
N SER A 280 37.33 2.93 -23.12
CA SER A 280 38.80 2.97 -22.94
C SER A 280 39.22 3.95 -21.84
N ALA A 281 38.63 5.16 -21.82
CA ALA A 281 38.84 6.12 -20.74
C ALA A 281 38.39 5.57 -19.37
N ALA A 282 37.24 4.90 -19.32
CA ALA A 282 36.75 4.24 -18.11
C ALA A 282 37.72 3.16 -17.60
N GLN A 283 38.26 2.33 -18.50
CA GLN A 283 39.26 1.31 -18.18
C GLN A 283 40.58 1.91 -17.67
N LYS A 284 41.06 2.99 -18.30
CA LYS A 284 42.28 3.71 -17.88
C LYS A 284 42.13 4.25 -16.45
N HIS A 285 41.01 4.88 -16.14
CA HIS A 285 40.72 5.37 -14.78
C HIS A 285 40.51 4.24 -13.78
N SER A 286 39.81 3.17 -14.16
CA SER A 286 39.65 1.98 -13.31
C SER A 286 41.01 1.40 -12.92
N LYS A 287 41.91 1.19 -13.90
CA LYS A 287 43.26 0.66 -13.62
C LYS A 287 44.03 1.56 -12.66
N ALA A 288 44.05 2.87 -12.89
CA ALA A 288 44.74 3.82 -12.02
C ALA A 288 44.18 3.81 -10.59
N GLY A 289 42.84 3.88 -10.44
CA GLY A 289 42.18 3.86 -9.14
C GLY A 289 42.30 2.54 -8.40
N VAL A 290 42.28 1.40 -9.10
CA VAL A 290 42.49 0.06 -8.51
C VAL A 290 43.91 -0.10 -7.98
N HIS A 291 44.94 0.37 -8.69
CA HIS A 291 46.32 0.37 -8.15
C HIS A 291 46.39 1.18 -6.85
N MET A 292 45.92 2.43 -6.86
CA MET A 292 45.92 3.28 -5.66
C MET A 292 45.11 2.70 -4.50
N LEU A 293 44.02 1.97 -4.78
CA LEU A 293 43.21 1.27 -3.78
C LEU A 293 43.97 0.09 -3.17
N ILE A 294 44.65 -0.73 -3.98
CA ILE A 294 45.49 -1.84 -3.51
C ILE A 294 46.64 -1.29 -2.64
N ASP A 295 47.29 -0.22 -3.07
CA ASP A 295 48.37 0.43 -2.30
C ASP A 295 47.83 0.97 -0.96
N SER A 296 46.64 1.60 -0.96
CA SER A 296 46.01 2.15 0.24
C SER A 296 45.51 1.10 1.22
N MET A 297 44.95 -0.02 0.74
CA MET A 297 44.45 -1.13 1.57
C MET A 297 45.58 -2.00 2.18
N ASN A 298 46.81 -1.85 1.70
CA ASN A 298 48.01 -2.53 2.20
C ASN A 298 49.03 -1.57 2.85
N SER A 299 48.69 -0.28 2.98
CA SER A 299 49.54 0.74 3.60
C SER A 299 49.75 0.48 5.10
N THR A 300 50.93 0.85 5.61
CA THR A 300 51.25 0.85 7.04
C THR A 300 50.88 2.16 7.76
N ALA A 301 50.45 3.19 7.03
CA ALA A 301 49.88 4.41 7.59
C ALA A 301 48.37 4.25 7.84
N GLU A 302 47.84 4.92 8.87
CA GLU A 302 46.41 4.92 9.20
C GLU A 302 45.57 5.46 8.01
N PRO A 303 44.74 4.64 7.36
CA PRO A 303 44.06 5.04 6.12
C PRO A 303 42.70 5.70 6.40
N ASP A 304 42.28 6.66 5.59
CA ASP A 304 40.91 7.15 5.68
C ASP A 304 39.92 6.11 5.12
N HIS A 305 39.24 5.43 6.04
CA HIS A 305 38.28 4.38 5.72
C HIS A 305 37.12 4.89 4.86
N ILE A 306 36.78 6.19 4.88
CA ILE A 306 35.71 6.76 4.05
C ILE A 306 36.12 6.73 2.58
N ASP A 307 37.33 7.18 2.27
CA ASP A 307 37.86 7.18 0.91
C ASP A 307 37.99 5.75 0.36
N ILE A 308 38.47 4.79 1.17
CA ILE A 308 38.57 3.39 0.74
C ILE A 308 37.19 2.77 0.48
N LEU A 309 36.20 2.96 1.37
CA LEU A 309 34.86 2.43 1.11
C LEU A 309 34.15 3.15 -0.06
N ALA A 310 34.39 4.45 -0.27
CA ALA A 310 33.89 5.17 -1.44
C ALA A 310 34.51 4.65 -2.75
N ALA A 311 35.83 4.41 -2.76
CA ALA A 311 36.54 3.75 -3.85
C ALA A 311 35.97 2.36 -4.16
N CYS A 312 35.78 1.51 -3.13
CA CYS A 312 35.17 0.20 -3.29
C CYS A 312 33.75 0.27 -3.87
N PHE A 313 32.91 1.19 -3.39
CA PHE A 313 31.56 1.41 -3.93
C PHE A 313 31.58 1.79 -5.42
N PHE A 314 32.45 2.71 -5.84
CA PHE A 314 32.56 3.07 -7.25
C PHE A 314 33.16 1.95 -8.11
N LEU A 315 34.06 1.13 -7.55
CA LEU A 315 34.59 -0.06 -8.22
C LEU A 315 33.48 -1.12 -8.46
N TYR A 316 32.62 -1.36 -7.47
CA TYR A 316 31.39 -2.17 -7.64
C TYR A 316 30.52 -1.64 -8.78
N LYS A 317 30.22 -0.33 -8.78
CA LYS A 317 29.42 0.32 -9.84
C LYS A 317 30.04 0.18 -11.22
N TYR A 318 31.35 0.40 -11.34
CA TYR A 318 32.10 0.24 -12.58
C TYR A 318 32.01 -1.20 -13.12
N MET A 319 32.24 -2.19 -12.26
CA MET A 319 32.27 -3.61 -12.66
C MET A 319 30.87 -4.18 -12.99
N ALA A 320 29.83 -3.73 -12.29
CA ALA A 320 28.45 -4.19 -12.52
C ALA A 320 27.83 -3.74 -13.87
N GLU A 321 28.36 -2.66 -14.45
CA GLU A 321 27.91 -2.06 -15.72
C GLU A 321 28.81 -2.44 -16.92
N GLN A 322 29.80 -3.32 -16.73
CA GLN A 322 30.61 -3.84 -17.85
C GLN A 322 29.76 -4.68 -18.83
N LYS A 323 30.12 -4.62 -20.13
CA LYS A 323 29.46 -5.34 -21.23
C LYS A 323 29.38 -6.86 -21.02
N ILE A 324 30.39 -7.42 -20.33
CA ILE A 324 30.54 -8.79 -19.82
C ILE A 324 31.08 -8.63 -18.39
N ILE A 325 30.55 -9.36 -17.40
CA ILE A 325 30.99 -9.24 -16.00
C ILE A 325 32.04 -10.30 -15.68
N ASN A 326 33.23 -9.86 -15.23
CA ASN A 326 34.23 -10.78 -14.66
C ASN A 326 33.77 -11.25 -13.26
N LEU A 327 33.15 -12.43 -13.20
CA LEU A 327 32.60 -13.00 -11.97
C LEU A 327 33.67 -13.32 -10.92
N HIS A 328 34.87 -13.73 -11.34
CA HIS A 328 35.97 -13.95 -10.42
C HIS A 328 36.39 -12.63 -9.76
N ALA A 329 36.67 -11.59 -10.55
CA ALA A 329 37.07 -10.28 -10.01
C ALA A 329 35.99 -9.66 -9.10
N MET A 330 34.70 -9.81 -9.42
CA MET A 330 33.60 -9.42 -8.53
C MET A 330 33.61 -10.18 -7.19
N THR A 331 33.92 -11.48 -7.23
CA THR A 331 34.02 -12.35 -6.05
C THR A 331 35.22 -11.96 -5.17
N GLU A 332 36.37 -11.66 -5.79
CA GLU A 332 37.56 -11.19 -5.09
C GLU A 332 37.34 -9.80 -4.46
N LEU A 333 36.66 -8.87 -5.15
CA LEU A 333 36.27 -7.58 -4.59
C LEU A 333 35.36 -7.76 -3.36
N SER A 334 34.35 -8.63 -3.46
CA SER A 334 33.43 -8.93 -2.36
C SER A 334 34.14 -9.47 -1.12
N ARG A 335 35.10 -10.40 -1.32
CA ARG A 335 35.92 -10.93 -0.24
C ARG A 335 36.86 -9.88 0.35
N ALA A 336 37.62 -9.18 -0.49
CA ALA A 336 38.60 -8.17 -0.06
C ALA A 336 37.96 -7.03 0.75
N VAL A 337 36.75 -6.58 0.37
CA VAL A 337 36.01 -5.56 1.12
C VAL A 337 35.49 -6.10 2.45
N CYS A 338 34.96 -7.33 2.48
CA CYS A 338 34.53 -7.97 3.72
C CYS A 338 35.70 -8.18 4.70
N ASP A 339 36.85 -8.66 4.22
CA ASP A 339 38.04 -8.89 5.02
C ASP A 339 38.69 -7.58 5.50
N TYR A 340 38.63 -6.51 4.71
CA TYR A 340 39.05 -5.17 5.13
C TYR A 340 38.16 -4.60 6.23
N ILE A 341 36.83 -4.72 6.10
CA ILE A 341 35.86 -4.28 7.11
C ILE A 341 36.09 -5.00 8.44
N LYS A 342 36.31 -6.32 8.42
CA LYS A 342 36.68 -7.12 9.60
C LYS A 342 38.03 -6.71 10.20
N ARG A 343 39.06 -6.53 9.36
CA ARG A 343 40.43 -6.18 9.80
C ARG A 343 40.49 -4.86 10.59
N HIS A 344 39.61 -3.92 10.25
CA HIS A 344 39.55 -2.59 10.87
C HIS A 344 38.31 -2.39 11.75
N ASP A 345 37.56 -3.45 12.10
CA ASP A 345 36.34 -3.41 12.92
C ASP A 345 35.32 -2.33 12.49
N LEU A 346 35.23 -2.03 11.17
CA LEU A 346 34.49 -0.86 10.68
C LEU A 346 32.98 -0.98 10.88
N ASP A 347 32.47 -2.21 10.85
CA ASP A 347 31.10 -2.57 11.20
C ASP A 347 30.81 -2.29 12.69
N LYS A 348 31.69 -2.70 13.61
CA LYS A 348 31.55 -2.44 15.05
C LYS A 348 31.71 -0.95 15.37
N LEU A 349 32.62 -0.27 14.67
CA LEU A 349 32.80 1.17 14.76
C LEU A 349 31.57 1.94 14.24
N CYS A 350 30.88 1.44 13.22
CA CYS A 350 29.62 2.04 12.75
C CYS A 350 28.41 1.72 13.64
N ALA A 351 28.42 0.62 14.38
CA ALA A 351 27.34 0.24 15.30
C ALA A 351 27.43 0.94 16.67
N LYS A 352 28.63 1.01 17.28
CA LYS A 352 28.85 1.53 18.64
C LYS A 352 28.23 2.91 18.87
N SER A 353 27.21 2.97 19.73
CA SER A 353 26.77 4.22 20.35
C SER A 353 27.91 4.87 21.14
N LEU A 354 28.15 6.17 20.92
CA LEU A 354 29.23 6.94 21.55
C LEU A 354 29.18 6.98 23.10
N ALA A 355 28.07 6.55 23.71
CA ALA A 355 27.82 6.67 25.15
C ALA A 355 28.36 5.52 26.01
N SER A 356 28.72 4.36 25.44
CA SER A 356 28.81 3.11 26.21
C SER A 356 30.21 2.64 26.63
N SER A 357 31.30 3.31 26.22
CA SER A 357 32.67 2.86 26.58
C SER A 357 33.71 3.98 26.73
N ILE A 358 33.94 4.43 27.97
CA ILE A 358 35.19 5.11 28.38
C ILE A 358 35.96 4.14 29.30
N SER A 359 36.55 3.07 28.72
CA SER A 359 37.30 2.07 29.51
C SER A 359 38.32 1.22 28.73
N SER A 360 39.05 1.79 27.77
CA SER A 360 40.34 1.25 27.30
C SER A 360 41.17 2.36 26.66
N ARG A 361 42.50 2.33 26.82
CA ARG A 361 43.41 3.24 26.10
C ARG A 361 43.79 2.66 24.74
N GLU A 362 44.20 3.59 23.86
CA GLU A 362 44.74 3.38 22.51
C GLU A 362 43.75 2.83 21.45
N VAL A 363 43.95 3.28 20.20
CA VAL A 363 43.14 3.01 18.99
C VAL A 363 41.66 3.42 19.04
N THR A 364 41.38 4.68 19.39
CA THR A 364 40.72 5.64 18.46
C THR A 364 40.69 7.04 19.08
N ALA A 365 41.20 8.04 18.37
CA ALA A 365 40.77 9.41 18.62
C ALA A 365 39.28 9.52 18.23
N CYS A 366 38.45 10.13 19.07
CA CYS A 366 37.00 10.19 18.88
C CYS A 366 36.64 10.58 17.44
N LEU A 367 36.17 9.61 16.64
CA LEU A 367 35.62 9.91 15.33
C LEU A 367 34.47 10.89 15.54
N ARG A 368 34.49 12.00 14.80
CA ARG A 368 33.32 12.85 14.77
C ARG A 368 32.15 12.05 14.18
N ARG A 369 30.96 12.32 14.70
CA ARG A 369 29.72 11.60 14.37
C ARG A 369 29.40 11.60 12.87
N ASP A 370 29.71 12.70 12.18
CA ASP A 370 29.62 12.83 10.72
C ASP A 370 30.44 11.76 9.97
N LYS A 371 31.67 11.46 10.40
CA LYS A 371 32.49 10.39 9.82
C LYS A 371 31.88 9.00 10.08
N GLN A 372 31.37 8.74 11.28
CA GLN A 372 30.74 7.46 11.64
C GLN A 372 29.48 7.19 10.80
N GLU A 373 28.60 8.19 10.68
CA GLU A 373 27.37 8.11 9.86
C GLU A 373 27.68 8.01 8.35
N CYS A 374 28.80 8.61 7.90
CA CYS A 374 29.29 8.48 6.52
C CYS A 374 29.79 7.06 6.20
N LEU A 375 30.59 6.46 7.09
CA LEU A 375 31.02 5.07 6.98
C LEU A 375 29.82 4.12 6.98
N ALA A 376 28.86 4.32 7.89
CA ALA A 376 27.63 3.54 7.95
C ALA A 376 26.81 3.62 6.65
N ARG A 377 26.71 4.80 6.02
CA ARG A 377 26.08 4.98 4.71
C ARG A 377 26.83 4.26 3.59
N LEU A 378 28.15 4.28 3.57
CA LEU A 378 28.95 3.55 2.59
C LEU A 378 28.83 2.03 2.77
N LEU A 379 28.82 1.52 4.01
CA LEU A 379 28.59 0.11 4.30
C LEU A 379 27.22 -0.37 3.76
N VAL A 380 26.15 0.37 4.02
CA VAL A 380 24.80 0.03 3.52
C VAL A 380 24.71 0.10 1.99
N TRP A 381 25.46 1.00 1.33
CA TRP A 381 25.54 1.05 -0.12
C TRP A 381 26.32 -0.10 -0.75
N ILE A 382 27.49 -0.44 -0.19
CA ILE A 382 28.27 -1.60 -0.66
C ILE A 382 27.48 -2.88 -0.41
N PHE A 383 26.77 -3.00 0.72
CA PHE A 383 25.84 -4.11 1.00
C PHE A 383 24.84 -4.33 -0.14
N TYR A 384 24.19 -3.27 -0.66
CA TYR A 384 23.25 -3.43 -1.79
C TYR A 384 23.93 -3.89 -3.09
N GLU A 385 25.12 -3.36 -3.43
CA GLU A 385 25.87 -3.82 -4.60
C GLU A 385 26.38 -5.26 -4.44
N ASP A 386 26.74 -5.66 -3.22
CA ASP A 386 27.21 -6.99 -2.85
C ASP A 386 26.07 -8.03 -2.88
N VAL A 387 24.86 -7.67 -2.42
CA VAL A 387 23.64 -8.48 -2.61
C VAL A 387 23.31 -8.62 -4.10
N ALA A 388 23.41 -7.54 -4.88
CA ALA A 388 23.17 -7.59 -6.33
C ALA A 388 24.22 -8.44 -7.07
N ALA A 389 25.48 -8.45 -6.62
CA ALA A 389 26.51 -9.38 -7.08
C ALA A 389 26.21 -10.82 -6.62
N GLY A 390 25.70 -10.99 -5.40
CA GLY A 390 25.26 -12.26 -4.85
C GLY A 390 24.16 -12.94 -5.67
N VAL A 391 23.21 -12.17 -6.21
CA VAL A 391 22.15 -12.62 -7.14
C VAL A 391 22.73 -13.24 -8.41
N ARG A 392 23.87 -12.70 -8.88
CA ARG A 392 24.64 -13.18 -10.05
C ARG A 392 25.62 -14.32 -9.72
N GLY A 393 25.70 -14.74 -8.45
CA GLY A 393 26.64 -15.77 -7.98
C GLY A 393 28.08 -15.27 -7.74
N SER A 394 28.35 -13.96 -7.75
CA SER A 394 29.70 -13.38 -7.73
C SER A 394 29.92 -12.31 -6.64
N GLY A 395 29.25 -12.47 -5.49
CA GLY A 395 29.40 -11.61 -4.32
C GLY A 395 28.60 -12.12 -3.13
N GLY A 396 28.32 -11.26 -2.16
CA GLY A 396 27.57 -11.55 -0.95
C GLY A 396 28.43 -11.81 0.29
N PHE A 397 29.76 -11.68 0.24
CA PHE A 397 30.62 -11.91 1.40
C PHE A 397 30.41 -10.86 2.50
N LEU A 398 30.19 -9.58 2.15
CA LEU A 398 29.84 -8.55 3.12
C LEU A 398 28.38 -8.71 3.57
N ALA A 399 27.48 -9.06 2.65
CA ALA A 399 26.07 -9.28 2.95
C ALA A 399 25.88 -10.40 3.99
N SER A 400 26.53 -11.55 3.81
CA SER A 400 26.52 -12.64 4.79
C SER A 400 27.18 -12.27 6.12
N HIS A 401 28.26 -11.46 6.09
CA HIS A 401 28.92 -10.97 7.32
C HIS A 401 27.98 -10.10 8.16
N LEU A 402 27.42 -9.03 7.59
CA LEU A 402 26.50 -8.15 8.32
C LEU A 402 25.25 -8.89 8.78
N ARG A 403 24.76 -9.88 8.01
CA ARG A 403 23.60 -10.69 8.38
C ARG A 403 23.85 -11.61 9.60
N ALA A 404 25.10 -11.93 9.91
CA ALA A 404 25.46 -12.78 11.05
C ALA A 404 25.20 -12.08 12.41
N GLU A 405 25.33 -10.75 12.47
CA GLU A 405 25.06 -9.92 13.65
C GLU A 405 23.88 -8.96 13.39
N PRO A 406 22.62 -9.46 13.39
CA PRO A 406 21.44 -8.73 12.89
C PRO A 406 20.97 -7.57 13.79
N GLU A 407 21.61 -7.34 14.93
CA GLU A 407 21.39 -6.18 15.79
C GLU A 407 22.39 -5.07 15.44
N GLN A 408 23.68 -5.41 15.38
CA GLN A 408 24.75 -4.55 14.88
C GLN A 408 24.41 -4.00 13.47
N ALA A 409 23.94 -4.86 12.56
CA ALA A 409 23.53 -4.44 11.22
C ALA A 409 22.34 -3.47 11.21
N ARG A 410 21.44 -3.57 12.20
CA ARG A 410 20.32 -2.64 12.40
C ARG A 410 20.80 -1.29 12.91
N GLU A 411 21.77 -1.27 13.82
CA GLU A 411 22.41 -0.03 14.30
C GLU A 411 23.18 0.68 13.17
N ILE A 412 23.97 -0.07 12.38
CA ILE A 412 24.64 0.45 11.18
C ILE A 412 23.61 1.04 10.21
N TYR A 413 22.50 0.35 9.97
CA TYR A 413 21.43 0.88 9.12
C TYR A 413 20.83 2.18 9.69
N GLN A 414 20.53 2.24 10.99
CA GLN A 414 20.00 3.43 11.65
C GLN A 414 20.96 4.62 11.56
N HIS A 415 22.23 4.45 11.92
CA HIS A 415 23.27 5.49 11.78
C HIS A 415 23.51 5.89 10.32
N SER A 416 23.26 5.01 9.36
CA SER A 416 23.33 5.37 7.94
C SER A 416 22.29 6.42 7.56
N THR A 417 21.14 6.51 8.24
CA THR A 417 20.05 7.40 7.85
C THR A 417 20.35 8.88 8.09
N THR A 418 21.01 9.22 9.19
CA THR A 418 21.17 10.60 9.70
C THR A 418 22.23 11.45 9.00
N ILE A 419 23.13 10.85 8.21
CA ILE A 419 24.27 11.53 7.55
C ILE A 419 23.91 12.82 6.77
N LEU A 420 22.69 12.95 6.24
CA LEU A 420 22.29 14.16 5.51
C LEU A 420 22.11 15.37 6.42
N GLU A 421 21.52 15.19 7.60
CA GLU A 421 21.41 16.24 8.62
C GLU A 421 22.82 16.64 9.10
N SER A 422 23.67 15.67 9.42
CA SER A 422 25.04 15.94 9.90
C SER A 422 25.96 16.57 8.85
N ALA A 423 25.84 16.22 7.56
CA ALA A 423 26.73 16.71 6.51
C ALA A 423 26.37 18.10 5.96
N TRP A 424 25.11 18.54 6.13
CA TRP A 424 24.62 19.83 5.66
C TRP A 424 24.26 20.79 6.80
N GLY A 425 23.92 20.27 7.99
CA GLY A 425 23.65 21.05 9.19
C GLY A 425 22.59 22.13 8.98
N GLY A 426 22.89 23.35 9.42
CA GLY A 426 22.01 24.52 9.24
C GLY A 426 21.84 25.01 7.79
N GLU A 427 22.52 24.41 6.80
CA GLU A 427 22.23 24.62 5.38
C GLU A 427 21.20 23.61 4.84
N TYR A 428 20.86 22.56 5.58
CA TYR A 428 19.91 21.52 5.14
C TYR A 428 18.46 22.04 5.17
N PRO A 429 17.71 22.03 4.05
CA PRO A 429 16.38 22.63 4.01
C PRO A 429 15.35 21.86 4.85
N GLU A 430 14.49 22.58 5.58
CA GLU A 430 13.40 22.00 6.40
C GLU A 430 12.50 21.01 5.62
N HIS A 431 12.23 21.28 4.34
CA HIS A 431 11.44 20.40 3.49
C HIS A 431 12.20 19.13 3.04
N GLU A 432 13.53 19.18 2.97
CA GLU A 432 14.35 17.98 2.70
C GLU A 432 14.46 17.11 3.97
N ILE A 433 14.40 17.71 5.18
CA ILE A 433 14.28 16.97 6.45
C ILE A 433 12.94 16.23 6.54
N LEU A 434 11.82 16.94 6.30
CA LEU A 434 10.48 16.33 6.31
C LEU A 434 10.35 15.21 5.27
N ASP A 435 10.86 15.42 4.06
CA ASP A 435 10.91 14.41 3.01
C ASP A 435 11.74 13.18 3.40
N ASP A 436 12.84 13.32 4.16
CA ASP A 436 13.55 12.14 4.66
C ASP A 436 12.76 11.39 5.75
N VAL A 437 12.11 12.10 6.68
CA VAL A 437 11.23 11.49 7.70
C VAL A 437 10.08 10.70 7.06
N GLU A 438 9.43 11.26 6.04
CA GLU A 438 8.38 10.57 5.27
C GLU A 438 8.89 9.29 4.58
N ASN A 439 10.17 9.26 4.19
CA ASN A 439 10.76 8.16 3.44
C ASN A 439 11.47 7.10 4.30
N VAL A 440 11.68 7.30 5.60
CA VAL A 440 12.30 6.29 6.49
C VAL A 440 11.62 4.91 6.38
N PRO A 441 10.27 4.77 6.44
CA PRO A 441 9.64 3.45 6.47
C PRO A 441 9.83 2.65 5.17
N ILE A 442 9.79 3.31 4.01
CA ILE A 442 9.99 2.64 2.71
C ILE A 442 11.46 2.31 2.45
N LEU A 443 12.39 3.17 2.91
CA LEU A 443 13.83 2.90 2.85
C LEU A 443 14.23 1.74 3.77
N GLN A 444 13.57 1.57 4.93
CA GLN A 444 13.78 0.41 5.80
C GLN A 444 13.22 -0.86 5.15
N PHE A 445 12.03 -0.79 4.54
CA PHE A 445 11.46 -1.91 3.81
C PHE A 445 12.39 -2.42 2.69
N LEU A 446 13.04 -1.54 1.92
CA LEU A 446 14.05 -1.95 0.93
C LEU A 446 15.25 -2.66 1.58
N TYR A 447 15.75 -2.17 2.71
CA TYR A 447 16.86 -2.82 3.42
C TYR A 447 16.47 -4.25 3.85
N GLU A 448 15.27 -4.43 4.40
CA GLU A 448 14.75 -5.73 4.81
C GLU A 448 14.47 -6.67 3.62
N VAL A 449 14.04 -6.15 2.46
CA VAL A 449 13.98 -6.93 1.21
C VAL A 449 15.37 -7.43 0.81
N MET A 450 16.41 -6.61 0.94
CA MET A 450 17.79 -6.97 0.57
C MET A 450 18.44 -7.97 1.53
N THR A 451 18.11 -7.96 2.83
CA THR A 451 18.55 -9.03 3.74
C THR A 451 17.92 -10.37 3.37
N ILE A 452 16.66 -10.41 2.93
CA ILE A 452 16.03 -11.66 2.47
C ILE A 452 16.61 -12.13 1.12
N TYR A 453 16.93 -11.23 0.18
CA TYR A 453 17.72 -11.59 -1.02
C TYR A 453 19.05 -12.25 -0.65
N THR A 454 19.71 -11.81 0.42
CA THR A 454 20.95 -12.43 0.93
C THR A 454 20.70 -13.89 1.33
N GLU A 455 19.63 -14.18 2.08
CA GLU A 455 19.30 -15.54 2.54
C GLU A 455 18.94 -16.49 1.39
N VAL A 456 18.23 -15.99 0.35
CA VAL A 456 18.00 -16.77 -0.88
C VAL A 456 19.33 -17.04 -1.59
N ASN A 457 20.18 -16.03 -1.74
CA ASN A 457 21.48 -16.16 -2.42
C ASN A 457 22.44 -17.14 -1.73
N GLU A 458 22.41 -17.21 -0.40
CA GLU A 458 23.16 -18.18 0.41
C GLU A 458 22.59 -19.59 0.25
N ALA A 459 21.28 -19.77 0.39
CA ALA A 459 20.62 -21.07 0.26
C ALA A 459 20.91 -21.71 -1.11
N CYS A 460 20.90 -20.93 -2.19
CA CYS A 460 21.28 -21.39 -3.53
C CYS A 460 22.75 -21.86 -3.71
N ARG A 461 23.61 -21.74 -2.70
CA ARG A 461 25.03 -22.15 -2.75
C ARG A 461 25.33 -23.38 -1.92
N SER A 462 24.38 -23.81 -1.10
CA SER A 462 24.45 -25.00 -0.26
C SER A 462 23.46 -26.06 -0.78
N PRO A 463 23.51 -27.31 -0.28
CA PRO A 463 22.44 -28.26 -0.51
C PRO A 463 21.11 -27.66 -0.01
N LEU A 464 20.11 -27.53 -0.88
CA LEU A 464 18.83 -26.90 -0.56
C LEU A 464 18.07 -27.76 0.46
N LEU A 465 17.97 -27.29 1.70
CA LEU A 465 17.11 -27.89 2.72
C LEU A 465 15.69 -27.32 2.60
N PRO A 466 14.62 -28.14 2.58
CA PRO A 466 13.24 -27.66 2.54
C PRO A 466 12.92 -26.64 3.64
N SER A 467 13.49 -26.84 4.84
CA SER A 467 13.37 -25.94 5.99
C SER A 467 13.83 -24.51 5.71
N ASP A 468 14.76 -24.27 4.78
CA ASP A 468 15.16 -22.91 4.40
C ASP A 468 14.14 -22.23 3.49
N ALA A 469 13.43 -22.99 2.64
CA ALA A 469 12.36 -22.45 1.81
C ALA A 469 11.20 -21.91 2.66
N ASP A 470 10.82 -22.65 3.71
CA ASP A 470 9.76 -22.28 4.65
C ASP A 470 10.19 -21.14 5.58
N ARG A 471 11.40 -21.22 6.12
CA ARG A 471 12.00 -20.19 6.99
C ARG A 471 12.14 -18.85 6.28
N ILE A 472 12.40 -18.85 4.97
CA ILE A 472 12.44 -17.64 4.13
C ILE A 472 11.02 -17.16 3.80
N GLU A 473 10.06 -18.06 3.49
CA GLU A 473 8.66 -17.64 3.24
C GLU A 473 8.04 -16.99 4.48
N ALA A 474 8.27 -17.54 5.68
CA ALA A 474 7.80 -16.95 6.94
C ALA A 474 8.34 -15.52 7.16
N LYS A 475 9.58 -15.22 6.71
CA LYS A 475 10.14 -13.85 6.72
C LYS A 475 9.48 -12.95 5.68
N ILE A 476 9.23 -13.46 4.47
CA ILE A 476 8.52 -12.74 3.40
C ILE A 476 7.09 -12.39 3.83
N LEU A 477 6.36 -13.33 4.44
CA LEU A 477 5.01 -13.13 4.94
C LEU A 477 4.97 -12.11 6.09
N LYS A 478 5.86 -12.24 7.08
CA LYS A 478 5.95 -11.27 8.19
C LYS A 478 6.33 -9.86 7.73
N LEU A 479 7.16 -9.74 6.69
CA LEU A 479 7.48 -8.47 6.03
C LEU A 479 6.25 -7.89 5.30
N ASN A 480 5.53 -8.72 4.55
CA ASN A 480 4.29 -8.37 3.85
C ASN A 480 3.22 -7.82 4.81
N GLU A 481 3.01 -8.50 5.94
CA GLU A 481 2.06 -8.10 6.99
C GLU A 481 2.43 -6.74 7.59
N ARG A 482 3.68 -6.60 8.06
CA ARG A 482 4.16 -5.36 8.71
C ARG A 482 4.18 -4.17 7.76
N SER A 483 4.40 -4.39 6.46
CA SER A 483 4.55 -3.35 5.44
C SER A 483 3.35 -3.22 4.51
N ARG A 484 2.19 -3.82 4.85
CA ARG A 484 0.94 -3.77 4.07
C ARG A 484 0.53 -2.35 3.67
N PHE A 485 0.75 -1.36 4.54
CA PHE A 485 0.46 0.05 4.26
C PHE A 485 1.38 0.66 3.18
N LEU A 486 2.64 0.24 3.12
CA LEU A 486 3.60 0.66 2.08
C LEU A 486 3.27 0.04 0.72
N ILE A 487 2.85 -1.23 0.72
CA ILE A 487 2.36 -1.92 -0.48
C ILE A 487 1.07 -1.23 -0.98
N ARG A 488 0.18 -0.79 -0.09
CA ARG A 488 -1.02 -0.02 -0.47
C ARG A 488 -0.71 1.33 -1.13
N LEU A 489 0.45 1.94 -0.91
CA LEU A 489 0.85 3.16 -1.64
C LEU A 489 0.97 2.92 -3.16
N THR A 490 1.26 1.69 -3.58
CA THR A 490 1.34 1.31 -5.01
C THR A 490 -0.01 0.98 -5.63
N THR A 491 -1.13 1.14 -4.91
CA THR A 491 -2.49 1.13 -5.51
C THR A 491 -3.06 2.53 -5.73
N ILE A 492 -2.46 3.56 -5.12
CA ILE A 492 -2.86 4.97 -5.29
C ILE A 492 -2.50 5.43 -6.71
N THR A 493 -3.48 5.92 -7.47
CA THR A 493 -3.31 6.34 -8.88
C THR A 493 -3.02 7.84 -9.06
N THR A 494 -3.07 8.63 -7.99
CA THR A 494 -2.91 10.09 -8.00
C THR A 494 -1.58 10.55 -8.64
N GLN A 495 -1.65 11.68 -9.35
CA GLN A 495 -0.53 12.32 -10.05
C GLN A 495 -0.48 13.83 -9.73
N PRO A 496 0.71 14.46 -9.65
CA PRO A 496 2.03 13.84 -9.68
C PRO A 496 2.31 13.01 -8.41
N ARG A 497 3.10 11.95 -8.53
CA ARG A 497 3.49 11.09 -7.40
C ARG A 497 4.52 11.79 -6.51
N SER A 498 4.42 11.63 -5.19
CA SER A 498 5.43 12.10 -4.24
C SER A 498 6.67 11.19 -4.25
N ARG A 499 7.80 11.66 -3.68
CA ARG A 499 9.02 10.83 -3.54
C ARG A 499 8.73 9.51 -2.81
N LEU A 500 7.90 9.54 -1.77
CA LEU A 500 7.44 8.36 -1.05
C LEU A 500 6.68 7.38 -1.95
N MET A 501 5.76 7.85 -2.79
CA MET A 501 5.01 7.00 -3.74
C MET A 501 5.90 6.42 -4.85
N ILE A 502 6.88 7.20 -5.33
CA ILE A 502 7.90 6.77 -6.30
C ILE A 502 8.82 5.69 -5.71
N ASN A 503 9.26 5.89 -4.46
CA ASN A 503 10.03 4.89 -3.71
C ASN A 503 9.20 3.63 -3.44
N ALA A 504 7.90 3.76 -3.13
CA ALA A 504 7.01 2.62 -2.96
C ALA A 504 6.93 1.77 -4.25
N ASP A 505 6.70 2.39 -5.40
CA ASP A 505 6.64 1.68 -6.70
C ASP A 505 7.95 0.89 -6.97
N TYR A 506 9.10 1.52 -6.75
CA TYR A 506 10.41 0.87 -6.91
C TYR A 506 10.64 -0.27 -5.90
N MET A 507 10.39 -0.05 -4.62
CA MET A 507 10.81 -0.96 -3.55
C MET A 507 9.82 -2.13 -3.38
N VAL A 508 8.53 -1.91 -3.63
CA VAL A 508 7.50 -2.96 -3.65
C VAL A 508 7.62 -3.86 -4.88
N SER A 509 7.98 -3.31 -6.06
CA SER A 509 8.29 -4.18 -7.22
C SER A 509 9.54 -5.04 -7.00
N TYR A 510 10.53 -4.57 -6.22
CA TYR A 510 11.66 -5.41 -5.76
C TYR A 510 11.25 -6.52 -4.78
N PHE A 511 10.26 -6.27 -3.91
CA PHE A 511 9.67 -7.28 -3.04
C PHE A 511 8.90 -8.35 -3.82
N HIS A 512 8.09 -7.98 -4.82
CA HIS A 512 7.45 -8.96 -5.70
C HIS A 512 8.46 -9.73 -6.55
N ALA A 513 9.52 -9.07 -7.03
CA ALA A 513 10.63 -9.75 -7.70
C ALA A 513 11.36 -10.73 -6.79
N LEU A 514 11.47 -10.45 -5.48
CA LEU A 514 12.05 -11.36 -4.49
C LEU A 514 11.20 -12.63 -4.34
N ARG A 515 9.87 -12.52 -4.34
CA ARG A 515 8.97 -13.70 -4.24
C ARG A 515 9.13 -14.62 -5.46
N ILE A 516 9.17 -14.04 -6.66
CA ILE A 516 9.43 -14.80 -7.90
C ILE A 516 10.84 -15.41 -7.89
N TYR A 517 11.85 -14.62 -7.50
CA TYR A 517 13.24 -15.08 -7.41
C TYR A 517 13.40 -16.23 -6.43
N LYS A 518 12.79 -16.15 -5.24
CA LYS A 518 12.72 -17.23 -4.26
C LYS A 518 12.03 -18.46 -4.84
N PHE A 519 10.87 -18.31 -5.48
CA PHE A 519 10.20 -19.43 -6.13
C PHE A 519 11.11 -20.14 -7.14
N ARG A 520 11.68 -19.40 -8.11
CA ARG A 520 12.63 -19.89 -9.13
C ARG A 520 13.93 -20.48 -8.54
N CYS A 521 14.28 -20.15 -7.30
CA CYS A 521 15.48 -20.66 -6.62
C CYS A 521 15.26 -21.95 -5.80
N PHE A 522 14.01 -22.31 -5.51
CA PHE A 522 13.66 -23.46 -4.66
C PHE A 522 12.77 -24.52 -5.34
N HIS A 523 12.30 -24.30 -6.57
CA HIS A 523 11.44 -25.24 -7.33
C HIS A 523 12.12 -25.66 -8.65
N ASN A 524 12.00 -26.94 -9.01
CA ASN A 524 12.70 -27.53 -10.15
C ASN A 524 12.12 -27.18 -11.52
N ASP A 525 12.99 -27.21 -12.53
CA ASP A 525 12.78 -26.73 -13.90
C ASP A 525 11.91 -27.64 -14.81
N GLY A 526 11.16 -28.57 -14.22
CA GLY A 526 10.24 -29.46 -14.92
C GLY A 526 8.86 -28.85 -15.24
N LEU A 527 8.56 -27.67 -14.67
CA LEU A 527 7.26 -27.01 -14.83
C LEU A 527 7.10 -26.36 -16.22
N ILE A 528 5.85 -26.34 -16.69
CA ILE A 528 5.42 -25.70 -17.94
C ILE A 528 5.81 -24.21 -17.93
N ALA A 529 6.06 -23.64 -19.11
CA ALA A 529 6.52 -22.25 -19.29
C ALA A 529 5.55 -21.15 -18.76
N THR A 530 4.30 -21.47 -18.42
CA THR A 530 3.35 -20.54 -17.77
C THR A 530 3.70 -20.30 -16.30
N ALA A 531 3.43 -19.10 -15.78
CA ALA A 531 3.70 -18.76 -14.36
C ALA A 531 2.73 -19.50 -13.40
N PRO A 532 3.23 -20.25 -12.40
CA PRO A 532 2.40 -20.94 -11.41
C PRO A 532 1.57 -20.00 -10.52
N PRO A 533 0.41 -20.45 -9.98
CA PRO A 533 -0.51 -19.61 -9.20
C PRO A 533 0.13 -18.88 -8.03
N GLU A 534 1.16 -19.45 -7.41
CA GLU A 534 1.88 -18.90 -6.25
C GLU A 534 2.60 -17.58 -6.58
N ILE A 535 3.08 -17.44 -7.83
CA ILE A 535 3.83 -16.27 -8.29
C ILE A 535 3.02 -15.31 -9.16
N GLN A 536 1.90 -15.75 -9.74
CA GLN A 536 1.02 -14.92 -10.58
C GLN A 536 0.63 -13.57 -9.93
N PRO A 537 0.26 -13.48 -8.63
CA PRO A 537 -0.02 -12.19 -7.99
C PRO A 537 1.20 -11.24 -7.95
N SER A 538 2.42 -11.79 -7.83
CA SER A 538 3.64 -10.98 -7.82
C SER A 538 4.07 -10.57 -9.22
N LEU A 539 3.83 -11.42 -10.23
CA LEU A 539 4.01 -11.08 -11.65
C LEU A 539 3.08 -9.92 -12.03
N GLY A 540 1.78 -10.06 -11.76
CA GLY A 540 0.78 -9.02 -12.03
C GLY A 540 1.09 -7.70 -11.32
N ALA A 541 1.51 -7.75 -10.05
CA ALA A 541 1.90 -6.56 -9.30
C ALA A 541 3.09 -5.82 -9.94
N ILE A 542 4.16 -6.52 -10.36
CA ILE A 542 5.29 -5.87 -11.04
C ILE A 542 4.83 -5.17 -12.32
N LEU A 543 4.02 -5.83 -13.14
CA LEU A 543 3.54 -5.30 -14.42
C LEU A 543 2.67 -4.06 -14.22
N GLN A 544 1.67 -4.12 -13.33
CA GLN A 544 0.78 -2.99 -13.03
C GLN A 544 1.53 -1.78 -12.45
N ILE A 545 2.48 -2.03 -11.52
CA ILE A 545 3.30 -0.97 -10.92
C ILE A 545 4.21 -0.33 -11.98
N ALA A 546 4.86 -1.13 -12.83
CA ALA A 546 5.74 -0.63 -13.88
C ALA A 546 4.98 0.15 -14.96
N GLN A 547 3.83 -0.35 -15.42
CA GLN A 547 2.98 0.31 -16.43
C GLN A 547 2.53 1.70 -15.95
N ARG A 548 2.06 1.81 -14.69
CA ARG A 548 1.72 3.09 -14.07
C ARG A 548 2.94 4.01 -13.88
N SER A 549 4.10 3.44 -13.58
CA SER A 549 5.33 4.23 -13.38
C SER A 549 5.84 4.85 -14.69
N PHE A 550 5.67 4.17 -15.83
CA PHE A 550 6.10 4.65 -17.13
C PHE A 550 5.07 5.50 -17.89
N SER A 551 3.79 5.51 -17.49
CA SER A 551 2.80 6.45 -18.05
C SER A 551 2.90 7.87 -17.48
N ALA A 552 3.73 8.07 -16.46
CA ALA A 552 4.08 9.39 -15.92
C ALA A 552 5.24 10.05 -16.71
N LYS A 553 5.33 11.39 -16.67
CA LYS A 553 6.39 12.20 -17.31
C LYS A 553 7.77 12.10 -16.63
N GLN A 554 8.11 10.93 -16.09
CA GLN A 554 9.34 10.63 -15.36
C GLN A 554 9.98 9.31 -15.84
N GLU A 555 9.62 8.84 -17.03
CA GLU A 555 10.00 7.53 -17.58
C GLU A 555 11.50 7.23 -17.42
N ASP A 556 12.39 8.10 -17.92
CA ASP A 556 13.85 7.88 -17.88
C ASP A 556 14.41 7.67 -16.46
N GLN A 557 13.83 8.30 -15.43
CA GLN A 557 14.26 8.11 -14.03
C GLN A 557 13.73 6.80 -13.44
N MET A 558 12.55 6.34 -13.85
CA MET A 558 11.99 5.07 -13.37
C MET A 558 12.55 3.86 -14.09
N VAL A 559 12.93 4.00 -15.36
CA VAL A 559 13.37 2.89 -16.21
C VAL A 559 14.55 2.12 -15.61
N GLU A 560 15.63 2.80 -15.19
CA GLU A 560 16.81 2.14 -14.62
C GLU A 560 16.53 1.46 -13.26
N ARG A 561 15.55 1.95 -12.50
CA ARG A 561 15.10 1.33 -11.24
C ARG A 561 14.38 0.00 -11.46
N PHE A 562 13.57 -0.09 -12.50
CA PHE A 562 12.72 -1.25 -12.75
C PHE A 562 13.43 -2.40 -13.48
N GLN A 563 14.70 -2.25 -13.88
CA GLN A 563 15.41 -3.23 -14.72
C GLN A 563 15.43 -4.66 -14.14
N TRP A 564 15.58 -4.83 -12.81
CA TRP A 564 15.57 -6.15 -12.19
C TRP A 564 14.15 -6.75 -12.06
N PRO A 565 13.14 -6.05 -11.50
CA PRO A 565 11.76 -6.52 -11.52
C PRO A 565 11.23 -6.84 -12.92
N LEU A 566 11.51 -6.00 -13.92
CA LEU A 566 11.12 -6.25 -15.30
C LEU A 566 11.81 -7.47 -15.92
N PHE A 567 13.10 -7.69 -15.62
CA PHE A 567 13.80 -8.90 -16.07
C PHE A 567 13.19 -10.18 -15.45
N ILE A 568 12.91 -10.14 -14.14
CA ILE A 568 12.28 -11.26 -13.42
C ILE A 568 10.83 -11.51 -13.86
N ALA A 569 10.05 -10.47 -14.15
CA ALA A 569 8.73 -10.61 -14.78
C ALA A 569 8.83 -11.14 -16.22
N GLY A 570 9.86 -10.73 -16.97
CA GLY A 570 10.07 -11.10 -18.36
C GLY A 570 10.36 -12.59 -18.57
N ILE A 571 11.09 -13.24 -17.64
CA ILE A 571 11.38 -14.68 -17.70
C ILE A 571 10.22 -15.56 -17.19
N GLU A 572 9.13 -14.96 -16.73
CA GLU A 572 7.92 -15.62 -16.19
C GLU A 572 6.66 -15.38 -17.03
N THR A 573 6.54 -14.24 -17.71
CA THR A 573 5.32 -13.93 -18.47
C THR A 573 5.22 -14.75 -19.75
N SER A 574 4.10 -15.47 -19.89
CA SER A 574 3.75 -16.21 -21.10
C SER A 574 3.05 -15.33 -22.15
N ASP A 575 2.56 -14.15 -21.79
CA ASP A 575 1.89 -13.24 -22.73
C ASP A 575 2.91 -12.50 -23.62
N GLY A 576 2.71 -12.59 -24.94
CA GLY A 576 3.52 -11.92 -25.95
C GLY A 576 3.49 -10.39 -25.86
N ILE A 577 2.36 -9.79 -25.47
CA ILE A 577 2.24 -8.33 -25.35
C ILE A 577 3.12 -7.82 -24.21
N HIS A 578 3.02 -8.44 -23.03
CA HIS A 578 3.93 -8.14 -21.91
C HIS A 578 5.39 -8.53 -22.22
N LYS A 579 5.68 -9.66 -22.89
CA LYS A 579 7.06 -10.02 -23.32
C LYS A 579 7.71 -8.88 -24.12
N GLU A 580 7.06 -8.35 -25.16
CA GLU A 580 7.64 -7.29 -25.99
C GLU A 580 7.64 -5.93 -25.28
N TRP A 581 6.60 -5.61 -24.51
CA TRP A 581 6.56 -4.38 -23.73
C TRP A 581 7.72 -4.31 -22.72
N ILE A 582 8.00 -5.40 -22.00
CA ILE A 582 9.16 -5.51 -21.09
C ILE A 582 10.48 -5.29 -21.85
N ARG A 583 10.64 -5.94 -23.02
CA ARG A 583 11.83 -5.77 -23.87
C ARG A 583 12.05 -4.30 -24.29
N SER A 584 10.99 -3.54 -24.56
CA SER A 584 11.09 -2.09 -24.88
C SER A 584 11.59 -1.23 -23.70
N LYS A 585 11.37 -1.67 -22.46
CA LYS A 585 11.73 -0.96 -21.22
C LYS A 585 13.05 -1.44 -20.58
N LEU A 586 13.60 -2.59 -20.97
CA LEU A 586 14.93 -3.03 -20.55
C LEU A 586 16.05 -2.31 -21.33
N LYS A 587 16.54 -1.18 -20.79
CA LYS A 587 17.64 -0.40 -21.38
C LYS A 587 19.02 -0.99 -21.08
N LYS A 588 19.19 -1.72 -19.97
CA LYS A 588 20.43 -2.44 -19.69
C LYS A 588 20.65 -3.55 -20.71
N ALA A 589 21.48 -3.27 -21.73
CA ALA A 589 21.72 -4.15 -22.86
C ALA A 589 22.11 -5.59 -22.46
N ARG A 590 22.79 -5.79 -21.32
CA ARG A 590 23.11 -7.11 -20.76
C ARG A 590 21.85 -7.88 -20.34
N LEU A 591 20.90 -7.24 -19.65
CA LEU A 591 19.62 -7.86 -19.25
C LEU A 591 18.68 -8.05 -20.44
N SER A 592 18.68 -7.11 -21.40
CA SER A 592 17.89 -7.24 -22.63
C SER A 592 18.35 -8.43 -23.50
N ARG A 593 19.67 -8.59 -23.72
CA ARG A 593 20.24 -9.79 -24.38
C ARG A 593 19.93 -11.06 -23.60
N ALA A 594 20.11 -11.04 -22.28
CA ALA A 594 19.86 -12.21 -21.43
C ALA A 594 18.39 -12.64 -21.47
N LEU A 595 17.44 -11.69 -21.41
CA LEU A 595 16.01 -12.00 -21.52
C LEU A 595 15.69 -12.61 -22.89
N LYS A 596 16.20 -12.04 -24.00
CA LYS A 596 16.02 -12.63 -25.34
C LYS A 596 16.50 -14.09 -25.38
N ARG A 597 17.71 -14.37 -24.88
CA ARG A 597 18.31 -15.70 -24.89
C ARG A 597 17.60 -16.69 -23.97
N ILE A 598 17.11 -16.24 -22.82
CA ILE A 598 16.29 -17.07 -21.91
C ILE A 598 14.94 -17.41 -22.55
N LEU A 599 14.28 -16.43 -23.18
CA LEU A 599 13.01 -16.67 -23.88
C LEU A 599 13.19 -17.64 -25.06
N GLU A 600 14.24 -17.51 -25.88
CA GLU A 600 14.57 -18.50 -26.92
C GLU A 600 14.67 -19.93 -26.36
N ILE A 601 15.33 -20.10 -25.21
CA ILE A 601 15.49 -21.43 -24.59
C ILE A 601 14.17 -21.95 -24.01
N GLN A 602 13.38 -21.09 -23.36
CA GLN A 602 12.07 -21.49 -22.79
C GLN A 602 11.05 -21.81 -23.90
N ASP A 603 11.00 -20.99 -24.94
CA ASP A 603 10.07 -21.15 -26.06
C ASP A 603 10.47 -22.37 -26.95
N ASN A 604 11.78 -22.69 -27.09
CA ASN A 604 12.26 -23.90 -27.78
C ASN A 604 12.07 -25.22 -26.99
N THR A 605 12.06 -25.17 -25.65
CA THR A 605 12.01 -26.38 -24.80
C THR A 605 10.65 -26.65 -24.15
N GLY A 606 9.73 -25.67 -24.21
CA GLY A 606 8.44 -25.71 -23.51
C GLY A 606 8.53 -25.60 -21.98
N ARG A 607 9.73 -25.42 -21.43
CA ARG A 607 10.06 -25.50 -19.99
C ARG A 607 10.73 -24.22 -19.51
N ARG A 608 10.89 -24.12 -18.19
CA ARG A 608 11.54 -22.98 -17.53
C ARG A 608 13.06 -23.07 -17.61
N ALA A 609 13.74 -21.93 -17.79
CA ALA A 609 15.20 -21.87 -17.73
C ALA A 609 15.67 -21.80 -16.26
N SER A 610 16.56 -22.70 -15.88
CA SER A 610 17.01 -22.83 -14.49
C SER A 610 17.71 -21.60 -13.96
N MET A 611 17.59 -21.31 -12.66
CA MET A 611 18.29 -20.16 -12.08
C MET A 611 19.82 -20.21 -12.22
N PRO A 612 20.50 -21.38 -12.17
CA PRO A 612 21.90 -21.51 -12.59
C PRO A 612 22.15 -21.12 -14.06
N LEU A 613 21.27 -21.50 -15.00
CA LEU A 613 21.37 -21.12 -16.41
C LEU A 613 21.10 -19.62 -16.62
N VAL A 614 20.06 -19.08 -15.99
CA VAL A 614 19.73 -17.64 -15.97
C VAL A 614 20.91 -16.83 -15.43
N ARG A 615 21.55 -17.27 -14.32
CA ARG A 615 22.75 -16.61 -13.77
C ARG A 615 23.92 -16.58 -14.77
N ARG A 616 24.23 -17.69 -15.46
CA ARG A 616 25.27 -17.74 -16.51
C ARG A 616 24.98 -16.77 -17.67
N ILE A 617 23.77 -16.87 -18.26
CA ILE A 617 23.34 -16.02 -19.37
C ILE A 617 23.33 -14.52 -18.98
N MET A 618 22.93 -14.19 -17.75
CA MET A 618 22.98 -12.80 -17.24
C MET A 618 24.37 -12.19 -17.18
N CYS A 619 25.43 -13.01 -17.17
CA CYS A 619 26.81 -12.56 -16.98
C CYS A 619 27.60 -12.48 -18.31
N GLY A 620 27.19 -13.26 -19.31
CA GLY A 620 27.74 -13.25 -20.68
C GLY A 620 28.11 -14.63 -21.23
N ASP A 621 27.88 -15.71 -20.47
CA ASP A 621 28.22 -17.06 -20.90
C ASP A 621 27.17 -17.60 -21.91
N GLU A 622 27.61 -18.01 -23.09
CA GLU A 622 26.80 -18.78 -24.03
C GLU A 622 26.73 -20.26 -23.59
N PRO A 623 25.55 -20.89 -23.52
CA PRO A 623 25.43 -22.31 -23.20
C PRO A 623 25.93 -23.18 -24.37
N ASN A 624 26.75 -24.19 -24.06
CA ASN A 624 27.27 -25.14 -25.05
C ASN A 624 26.12 -25.92 -25.73
N ALA A 625 26.31 -26.29 -26.99
CA ALA A 625 25.31 -26.99 -27.81
C ALA A 625 24.74 -28.29 -27.18
N ALA A 626 25.50 -28.97 -26.30
CA ALA A 626 25.04 -30.14 -25.55
C ALA A 626 23.88 -29.85 -24.58
N GLU A 627 23.76 -28.61 -24.06
CA GLU A 627 22.65 -28.24 -23.16
C GLU A 627 21.31 -28.13 -23.90
N HIS A 628 21.31 -28.03 -25.24
CA HIS A 628 20.08 -28.10 -26.05
C HIS A 628 19.54 -29.54 -26.24
N GLN A 629 20.28 -30.57 -25.81
CA GLN A 629 19.94 -31.99 -26.08
C GLN A 629 19.68 -32.83 -24.81
N LEU A 630 19.75 -32.24 -23.61
CA LEU A 630 19.74 -32.97 -22.33
C LEU A 630 18.42 -32.92 -21.54
N LEU A 631 17.28 -32.85 -22.23
CA LEU A 631 15.97 -33.19 -21.68
C LEU A 631 15.22 -34.06 -22.70
N PRO A 632 14.72 -35.26 -22.33
CA PRO A 632 14.12 -36.17 -23.30
C PRO A 632 12.82 -35.60 -23.88
N SER A 633 12.72 -35.68 -25.21
CA SER A 633 11.50 -35.44 -25.96
C SER A 633 10.48 -36.55 -25.67
N VAL A 634 9.35 -36.18 -25.07
CA VAL A 634 8.15 -37.01 -25.09
C VAL A 634 7.38 -36.64 -26.35
N GLU A 635 7.31 -37.57 -27.30
CA GLU A 635 6.40 -37.43 -28.44
C GLU A 635 4.96 -37.52 -27.91
N VAL A 636 4.20 -36.44 -28.07
CA VAL A 636 2.76 -36.44 -27.79
C VAL A 636 2.06 -36.99 -29.02
N ASP A 637 1.99 -38.31 -29.12
CA ASP A 637 1.34 -38.96 -30.26
C ASP A 637 -0.18 -38.74 -30.23
N GLY A 638 -0.73 -38.37 -31.38
CA GLY A 638 -2.00 -37.65 -31.51
C GLY A 638 -3.23 -38.53 -31.62
N ASN A 639 -3.31 -39.66 -30.92
CA ASN A 639 -4.50 -40.51 -30.86
C ASN A 639 -4.53 -41.42 -29.62
N ASP A 640 -5.30 -41.02 -28.60
CA ASP A 640 -6.30 -41.93 -28.03
C ASP A 640 -7.37 -41.12 -27.26
N ILE A 641 -8.57 -41.02 -27.85
CA ILE A 641 -9.74 -40.37 -27.27
C ILE A 641 -10.75 -41.45 -26.92
N LEU A 642 -11.17 -41.48 -25.65
CA LEU A 642 -12.17 -42.38 -25.06
C LEU A 642 -11.76 -43.87 -25.00
N ASN A 643 -11.37 -44.36 -23.82
CA ASN A 643 -12.23 -45.24 -23.00
C ASN A 643 -11.56 -45.66 -21.67
N HIS A 644 -12.34 -46.40 -20.87
CA HIS A 644 -11.97 -47.21 -19.70
C HIS A 644 -11.68 -46.51 -18.35
N THR A 645 -12.69 -46.66 -17.51
CA THR A 645 -12.75 -46.55 -16.05
C THR A 645 -11.81 -47.50 -15.28
N HIS A 646 -11.68 -47.22 -13.97
CA HIS A 646 -11.27 -48.09 -12.84
C HIS A 646 -9.83 -48.05 -12.31
N ALA A 647 -9.73 -48.57 -11.07
CA ALA A 647 -8.57 -48.93 -10.26
C ALA A 647 -7.82 -47.80 -9.53
N SER A 648 -8.14 -47.65 -8.23
CA SER A 648 -7.24 -47.08 -7.23
C SER A 648 -6.13 -48.08 -6.88
N PRO A 649 -4.85 -47.69 -6.83
CA PRO A 649 -3.80 -48.50 -6.23
C PRO A 649 -3.65 -48.14 -4.74
N THR A 650 -4.01 -49.07 -3.85
CA THR A 650 -3.64 -48.99 -2.42
C THR A 650 -2.12 -49.13 -2.28
N LEU A 651 -1.47 -48.14 -1.66
CA LEU A 651 -0.08 -48.23 -1.22
C LEU A 651 -0.02 -48.37 0.31
N GLN A 652 0.84 -49.29 0.77
CA GLN A 652 0.87 -49.74 2.16
C GLN A 652 1.59 -48.74 3.06
N THR A 653 1.03 -48.48 4.24
CA THR A 653 1.75 -47.80 5.32
C THR A 653 2.78 -48.74 5.94
N SER A 654 4.02 -48.28 6.08
CA SER A 654 5.07 -48.94 6.85
C SER A 654 5.37 -48.13 8.12
N HIS A 655 5.74 -48.82 9.20
CA HIS A 655 5.93 -48.20 10.52
C HIS A 655 7.12 -47.24 10.57
N PHE A 656 6.93 -46.12 11.27
CA PHE A 656 7.97 -45.42 12.02
C PHE A 656 7.44 -45.07 13.42
N GLU A 657 8.28 -45.20 14.44
CA GLU A 657 7.88 -45.14 15.86
C GLU A 657 8.04 -43.73 16.47
N ASP A 658 7.39 -43.53 17.62
CA ASP A 658 7.42 -42.31 18.44
C ASP A 658 8.85 -41.85 18.79
N VAL A 659 9.17 -40.57 18.53
CA VAL A 659 10.22 -39.83 19.26
C VAL A 659 9.58 -38.71 20.06
N LYS A 660 9.29 -38.99 21.33
CA LYS A 660 8.68 -38.05 22.27
C LYS A 660 9.66 -36.97 22.71
N LEU A 661 9.42 -35.72 22.32
CA LEU A 661 9.99 -34.53 22.97
C LEU A 661 8.91 -33.78 23.75
N LYS A 662 9.18 -33.52 25.03
CA LYS A 662 8.25 -32.86 25.95
C LYS A 662 8.40 -31.34 25.88
N SER A 663 7.29 -30.64 25.70
CA SER A 663 7.06 -29.33 26.30
C SER A 663 5.69 -29.36 26.98
N SER A 664 5.50 -28.56 28.04
CA SER A 664 4.31 -28.63 28.89
C SER A 664 3.90 -27.24 29.36
N LEU A 665 2.61 -27.10 29.73
CA LEU A 665 1.99 -25.92 30.32
C LEU A 665 1.69 -24.77 29.33
N TYR A 666 0.62 -24.92 28.56
CA TYR A 666 -0.66 -24.29 28.91
C TYR A 666 -1.83 -25.24 28.56
N THR A 667 -2.98 -25.07 29.22
CA THR A 667 -3.98 -26.15 29.35
C THR A 667 -5.32 -25.91 28.67
N MET A 668 -5.74 -26.92 27.90
CA MET A 668 -7.13 -27.34 27.64
C MET A 668 -8.08 -26.36 26.95
N ALA A 669 -8.11 -26.45 25.61
CA ALA A 669 -9.37 -26.47 24.86
C ALA A 669 -9.73 -27.94 24.52
N PRO A 670 -11.02 -28.33 24.43
CA PRO A 670 -11.39 -29.68 24.01
C PRO A 670 -11.12 -29.92 22.52
N ASP A 671 -10.50 -31.05 22.17
CA ASP A 671 -10.29 -31.46 20.78
C ASP A 671 -11.60 -31.98 20.17
N LEU A 672 -12.19 -31.19 19.27
CA LEU A 672 -13.49 -31.50 18.64
C LEU A 672 -13.41 -32.59 17.56
N ASN A 673 -12.22 -33.07 17.18
CA ASN A 673 -12.06 -34.05 16.10
C ASN A 673 -12.53 -35.48 16.47
N ASN A 674 -12.86 -35.75 17.74
CA ASN A 674 -13.32 -37.06 18.22
C ASN A 674 -14.85 -37.16 18.47
N VAL A 675 -15.66 -36.50 17.64
CA VAL A 675 -17.13 -36.71 17.59
C VAL A 675 -17.63 -36.92 16.15
N VAL A 676 -16.89 -37.72 15.36
CA VAL A 676 -17.35 -38.26 14.07
C VAL A 676 -17.26 -39.79 14.11
N GLY A 677 -18.13 -40.41 14.90
CA GLY A 677 -18.35 -41.86 14.92
C GLY A 677 -19.78 -42.18 14.48
N ASP A 678 -19.90 -42.90 13.38
CA ASP A 678 -21.07 -43.66 12.93
C ASP A 678 -22.46 -42.98 12.97
N SER A 679 -22.67 -41.93 12.15
CA SER A 679 -24.02 -41.59 11.67
C SER A 679 -24.05 -40.85 10.32
N VAL A 680 -24.11 -41.59 9.20
CA VAL A 680 -24.50 -41.05 7.89
C VAL A 680 -25.93 -41.50 7.57
N PRO A 681 -26.95 -40.71 7.94
CA PRO A 681 -27.98 -40.41 6.94
C PRO A 681 -28.63 -39.00 7.01
N ILE A 682 -28.38 -38.18 8.05
CA ILE A 682 -29.20 -36.97 8.30
C ILE A 682 -28.72 -35.73 7.52
N ALA A 683 -27.42 -35.44 7.53
CA ALA A 683 -26.88 -34.16 7.02
C ALA A 683 -27.07 -33.95 5.50
N SER A 684 -27.09 -35.03 4.71
CA SER A 684 -27.43 -34.98 3.28
C SER A 684 -28.92 -34.80 3.03
N SER A 685 -29.78 -35.36 3.91
CA SER A 685 -31.24 -35.27 3.78
C SER A 685 -31.77 -33.87 4.03
N ILE A 686 -31.26 -33.15 5.04
CA ILE A 686 -31.72 -31.78 5.36
C ILE A 686 -31.36 -30.78 4.26
N ARG A 687 -30.18 -30.91 3.61
CA ARG A 687 -29.82 -30.01 2.50
C ARG A 687 -30.76 -30.18 1.30
N ALA A 688 -31.12 -31.42 0.96
CA ALA A 688 -32.07 -31.69 -0.12
C ALA A 688 -33.47 -31.11 0.15
N GLU A 689 -33.95 -31.15 1.40
CA GLU A 689 -35.23 -30.54 1.80
C GLU A 689 -35.18 -29.00 1.75
N VAL A 690 -34.10 -28.39 2.27
CA VAL A 690 -33.82 -26.94 2.19
C VAL A 690 -33.75 -26.47 0.72
N ASP A 691 -33.13 -27.26 -0.15
CA ASP A 691 -33.08 -26.98 -1.58
C ASP A 691 -34.46 -27.10 -2.24
N ALA A 692 -35.20 -28.18 -1.97
CA ALA A 692 -36.54 -28.41 -2.51
C ALA A 692 -37.52 -27.29 -2.12
N ALA A 693 -37.52 -26.89 -0.84
CA ALA A 693 -38.39 -25.81 -0.34
C ALA A 693 -38.19 -24.50 -1.13
N ILE A 694 -36.95 -24.03 -1.26
CA ILE A 694 -36.65 -22.76 -1.93
C ILE A 694 -36.76 -22.86 -3.45
N ASN A 695 -36.49 -24.01 -4.06
CA ASN A 695 -36.66 -24.19 -5.50
C ASN A 695 -38.13 -23.96 -5.95
N THR A 696 -39.12 -24.23 -5.09
CA THR A 696 -40.54 -23.92 -5.38
C THR A 696 -40.92 -22.44 -5.23
N LEU A 697 -40.09 -21.64 -4.55
CA LEU A 697 -40.38 -20.23 -4.21
C LEU A 697 -39.46 -19.22 -4.91
N ASN A 698 -38.38 -19.67 -5.54
CA ASN A 698 -37.32 -18.84 -6.16
C ASN A 698 -37.87 -17.65 -6.97
N GLN A 699 -38.77 -17.87 -7.93
CA GLN A 699 -39.34 -16.78 -8.73
C GLN A 699 -40.06 -15.71 -7.88
N ARG A 700 -40.89 -16.12 -6.91
CA ARG A 700 -41.60 -15.18 -6.02
C ARG A 700 -40.65 -14.45 -5.07
N LEU A 701 -39.58 -15.12 -4.61
CA LEU A 701 -38.51 -14.48 -3.85
C LEU A 701 -37.77 -13.43 -4.69
N ARG A 702 -37.56 -13.68 -6.00
CA ARG A 702 -36.99 -12.69 -6.92
C ARG A 702 -37.92 -11.52 -7.19
N GLU A 703 -39.22 -11.75 -7.29
CA GLU A 703 -40.25 -10.70 -7.42
C GLU A 703 -40.29 -9.81 -6.15
N VAL A 704 -40.27 -10.40 -4.96
CA VAL A 704 -40.17 -9.68 -3.66
C VAL A 704 -38.88 -8.84 -3.60
N ASN A 705 -37.72 -9.46 -3.87
CA ASN A 705 -36.42 -8.79 -3.86
C ASN A 705 -36.36 -7.61 -4.85
N ARG A 706 -36.92 -7.80 -6.06
CA ARG A 706 -36.98 -6.77 -7.10
C ARG A 706 -37.88 -5.60 -6.67
N LYS A 707 -39.07 -5.88 -6.14
CA LYS A 707 -39.99 -4.82 -5.69
C LYS A 707 -39.40 -3.97 -4.56
N ILE A 708 -38.68 -4.59 -3.61
CA ILE A 708 -37.94 -3.84 -2.58
C ILE A 708 -36.84 -2.99 -3.24
N TRP A 709 -36.03 -3.59 -4.11
CA TRP A 709 -34.93 -2.90 -4.78
C TRP A 709 -35.35 -1.70 -5.64
N GLU A 710 -36.46 -1.82 -6.37
CA GLU A 710 -37.04 -0.78 -7.23
C GLU A 710 -37.74 0.36 -6.45
N ASN A 711 -38.05 0.14 -5.16
CA ASN A 711 -38.74 1.10 -4.29
C ASN A 711 -37.93 1.36 -3.01
N PRO A 712 -36.74 1.99 -3.10
CA PRO A 712 -35.89 2.25 -1.94
C PRO A 712 -36.52 3.29 -1.00
N GLU A 713 -36.63 2.94 0.28
CA GLU A 713 -37.23 3.75 1.33
C GLU A 713 -36.27 3.96 2.51
N LEU A 714 -36.31 5.12 3.16
CA LEU A 714 -35.40 5.47 4.26
C LEU A 714 -35.79 4.83 5.59
N GLY A 715 -34.86 4.85 6.55
CA GLY A 715 -35.06 4.43 7.94
C GLY A 715 -36.36 4.96 8.59
N ASP A 716 -37.12 4.09 9.26
CA ASP A 716 -38.46 4.35 9.84
C ASP A 716 -39.55 4.75 8.80
N HIS A 717 -39.27 4.64 7.51
CA HIS A 717 -40.18 4.97 6.39
C HIS A 717 -40.33 3.83 5.34
N GLU A 718 -39.90 2.61 5.65
CA GLU A 718 -39.84 1.42 4.79
C GLU A 718 -41.19 0.70 4.58
N PHE A 719 -42.24 1.44 4.22
CA PHE A 719 -43.61 0.91 4.14
C PHE A 719 -43.82 -0.08 2.98
N VAL A 720 -43.36 0.24 1.76
CA VAL A 720 -43.43 -0.66 0.60
C VAL A 720 -42.60 -1.91 0.83
N ALA A 721 -41.42 -1.80 1.45
CA ALA A 721 -40.59 -2.95 1.78
C ALA A 721 -41.23 -3.85 2.85
N HIS A 722 -41.66 -3.27 3.98
CA HIS A 722 -42.41 -3.95 5.05
C HIS A 722 -43.64 -4.68 4.50
N ASP A 723 -44.50 -3.98 3.77
CA ASP A 723 -45.77 -4.56 3.30
C ASP A 723 -45.55 -5.62 2.21
N THR A 724 -44.48 -5.52 1.41
CA THR A 724 -44.12 -6.56 0.44
C THR A 724 -43.70 -7.85 1.15
N LEU A 725 -42.84 -7.75 2.16
CA LEU A 725 -42.39 -8.90 2.95
C LEU A 725 -43.57 -9.53 3.72
N CYS A 726 -44.37 -8.72 4.41
CA CYS A 726 -45.50 -9.20 5.20
C CYS A 726 -46.57 -9.87 4.34
N SER A 727 -46.97 -9.26 3.22
CA SER A 727 -48.03 -9.82 2.37
C SER A 727 -47.60 -11.16 1.74
N PHE A 728 -46.35 -11.28 1.31
CA PHE A 728 -45.81 -12.54 0.78
C PHE A 728 -45.79 -13.67 1.84
N LEU A 729 -45.51 -13.34 3.10
CA LEU A 729 -45.56 -14.29 4.22
C LEU A 729 -47.01 -14.67 4.58
N GLU A 730 -47.94 -13.73 4.55
CA GLU A 730 -49.38 -13.97 4.74
C GLU A 730 -49.97 -14.85 3.62
N GLU A 731 -49.59 -14.62 2.35
CA GLU A 731 -49.92 -15.46 1.19
C GLU A 731 -49.42 -16.91 1.34
N LEU A 732 -48.31 -17.12 2.06
CA LEU A 732 -47.78 -18.44 2.39
C LEU A 732 -48.40 -19.06 3.66
N GLY A 733 -49.38 -18.38 4.27
CA GLY A 733 -50.13 -18.84 5.45
C GLY A 733 -49.43 -18.63 6.78
N TYR A 734 -48.41 -17.77 6.86
CA TYR A 734 -47.77 -17.41 8.12
C TYR A 734 -48.57 -16.33 8.87
N ALA A 735 -48.61 -16.43 10.20
CA ALA A 735 -49.17 -15.40 11.06
C ALA A 735 -48.16 -14.25 11.24
N VAL A 736 -48.31 -13.19 10.44
CA VAL A 736 -47.44 -12.01 10.49
C VAL A 736 -47.98 -10.98 11.48
N LYS A 737 -47.13 -10.55 12.41
CA LYS A 737 -47.36 -9.42 13.31
C LYS A 737 -46.73 -8.18 12.69
N ARG A 738 -47.50 -7.48 11.84
CA ARG A 738 -47.13 -6.17 11.26
C ARG A 738 -46.99 -5.09 12.35
N SER A 739 -46.21 -4.05 12.07
CA SER A 739 -45.90 -2.94 12.99
C SER A 739 -45.48 -3.40 14.40
N ALA A 740 -44.62 -4.43 14.45
CA ALA A 740 -44.21 -5.11 15.66
C ALA A 740 -43.44 -4.17 16.60
N TYR A 741 -43.55 -4.44 17.92
CA TYR A 741 -42.77 -3.77 18.97
C TYR A 741 -42.88 -2.23 19.02
N GLY A 742 -43.94 -1.69 18.41
CA GLY A 742 -44.25 -0.25 18.42
C GLY A 742 -43.55 0.56 17.34
N ARG A 743 -42.93 -0.09 16.33
CA ARG A 743 -42.41 0.59 15.13
C ARG A 743 -43.31 0.31 13.93
N PRO A 744 -43.73 1.32 13.14
CA PRO A 744 -44.67 1.12 12.03
C PRO A 744 -44.20 0.10 10.98
N THR A 745 -42.93 0.14 10.62
CA THR A 745 -42.32 -0.63 9.52
C THR A 745 -41.56 -1.88 9.97
N ALA A 746 -41.64 -2.27 11.24
CA ALA A 746 -41.08 -3.53 11.75
C ALA A 746 -42.13 -4.64 11.73
N PHE A 747 -41.73 -5.89 11.52
CA PHE A 747 -42.65 -7.03 11.61
C PHE A 747 -42.02 -8.22 12.34
N GLU A 748 -42.86 -9.14 12.80
CA GLU A 748 -42.44 -10.42 13.39
C GLU A 748 -43.24 -11.57 12.78
N VAL A 749 -42.57 -12.68 12.49
CA VAL A 749 -43.20 -13.98 12.23
C VAL A 749 -42.57 -15.02 13.14
N LEU A 750 -43.41 -15.78 13.84
CA LEU A 750 -43.00 -16.93 14.66
C LEU A 750 -43.58 -18.22 14.05
N SER A 751 -42.76 -19.26 13.98
CA SER A 751 -43.14 -20.57 13.45
C SER A 751 -42.46 -21.71 14.21
N GLY A 752 -42.99 -22.93 14.07
CA GLY A 752 -42.56 -24.11 14.83
C GLY A 752 -43.07 -24.15 16.28
N SER A 753 -42.66 -25.17 17.03
CA SER A 753 -43.05 -25.34 18.44
C SER A 753 -42.05 -26.21 19.20
N GLY A 754 -41.96 -26.00 20.53
CA GLY A 754 -40.98 -26.66 21.39
C GLY A 754 -39.54 -26.21 21.16
N GLY A 755 -38.62 -26.73 21.97
CA GLY A 755 -37.17 -26.54 21.78
C GLY A 755 -36.68 -25.09 21.75
N ARG A 756 -35.51 -24.91 21.15
CA ARG A 756 -34.78 -23.64 21.00
C ARG A 756 -35.47 -22.69 19.99
N LEU A 757 -35.09 -21.41 20.00
CA LEU A 757 -35.54 -20.40 19.03
C LEU A 757 -34.37 -19.78 18.26
N VAL A 758 -34.36 -19.96 16.94
CA VAL A 758 -33.44 -19.26 16.04
C VAL A 758 -34.13 -18.06 15.42
N ASN A 759 -33.47 -16.90 15.45
CA ASN A 759 -33.90 -15.65 14.81
C ASN A 759 -33.12 -15.42 13.51
N PHE A 760 -33.83 -14.92 12.49
CA PHE A 760 -33.24 -14.30 11.31
C PHE A 760 -33.66 -12.82 11.25
N ASN A 761 -32.69 -11.92 11.10
CA ASN A 761 -32.94 -10.47 10.98
C ASN A 761 -32.98 -10.04 9.51
N ALA A 762 -34.07 -9.38 9.10
CA ALA A 762 -34.27 -8.85 7.76
C ALA A 762 -34.20 -7.32 7.78
N GLU A 763 -33.09 -6.76 7.31
CA GLU A 763 -32.92 -5.32 7.02
C GLU A 763 -33.49 -5.01 5.64
N TYR A 764 -34.05 -3.81 5.45
CA TYR A 764 -34.65 -3.40 4.17
C TYR A 764 -34.78 -1.86 4.01
N ASP A 765 -34.05 -1.09 4.79
CA ASP A 765 -33.88 0.35 4.60
C ASP A 765 -32.88 0.67 3.47
N ALA A 766 -32.95 1.91 2.99
CA ALA A 766 -32.15 2.45 1.90
C ALA A 766 -31.49 3.79 2.30
N LEU A 767 -30.51 4.20 1.51
CA LEU A 767 -29.73 5.42 1.74
C LEU A 767 -30.25 6.61 0.91
N PRO A 768 -30.18 7.85 1.44
CA PRO A 768 -30.57 9.07 0.73
C PRO A 768 -29.86 9.19 -0.63
N ASP A 769 -30.62 9.58 -1.65
CA ASP A 769 -30.19 9.84 -3.04
C ASP A 769 -29.52 8.67 -3.81
N ILE A 770 -29.18 7.55 -3.16
CA ILE A 770 -28.43 6.42 -3.75
C ILE A 770 -29.11 5.05 -3.61
N GLY A 771 -30.29 4.98 -2.98
CA GLY A 771 -31.10 3.75 -2.89
C GLY A 771 -30.48 2.68 -2.00
N HIS A 772 -30.66 1.39 -2.32
CA HIS A 772 -30.09 0.27 -1.55
C HIS A 772 -28.56 0.11 -1.77
N ALA A 773 -27.80 1.19 -1.63
CA ALA A 773 -26.35 1.19 -1.79
C ALA A 773 -25.58 0.41 -0.71
N CYS A 774 -26.26 -0.10 0.32
CA CYS A 774 -25.71 -1.09 1.27
C CYS A 774 -26.22 -2.53 1.00
N GLY A 775 -27.26 -2.71 0.17
CA GLY A 775 -27.76 -4.01 -0.27
C GLY A 775 -28.77 -4.68 0.67
N HIS A 776 -29.47 -3.93 1.51
CA HIS A 776 -30.40 -4.49 2.50
C HIS A 776 -31.55 -5.28 1.83
N ASN A 777 -31.94 -4.95 0.59
CA ASN A 777 -32.83 -5.78 -0.24
C ASN A 777 -32.37 -7.27 -0.37
N LEU A 778 -31.06 -7.55 -0.33
CA LEU A 778 -30.50 -8.91 -0.32
C LEU A 778 -30.38 -9.50 1.08
N ILE A 779 -30.31 -8.67 2.13
CA ILE A 779 -30.32 -9.11 3.53
C ILE A 779 -31.72 -9.61 3.90
N ALA A 780 -32.76 -8.82 3.58
CA ALA A 780 -34.14 -9.29 3.61
C ALA A 780 -34.33 -10.59 2.81
N THR A 781 -33.75 -10.68 1.60
CA THR A 781 -33.85 -11.89 0.77
C THR A 781 -33.22 -13.11 1.44
N SER A 782 -32.00 -12.99 1.97
CA SER A 782 -31.28 -14.13 2.56
C SER A 782 -31.95 -14.59 3.87
N SER A 783 -32.39 -13.66 4.72
CA SER A 783 -33.09 -13.98 5.98
C SER A 783 -34.50 -14.52 5.76
N LEU A 784 -35.25 -14.00 4.77
CA LEU A 784 -36.55 -14.56 4.35
C LEU A 784 -36.39 -15.98 3.80
N THR A 785 -35.37 -16.21 2.98
CA THR A 785 -35.01 -17.54 2.46
C THR A 785 -34.63 -18.49 3.60
N ALA A 786 -33.84 -18.03 4.56
CA ALA A 786 -33.41 -18.81 5.71
C ALA A 786 -34.59 -19.24 6.61
N PHE A 787 -35.50 -18.30 6.89
CA PHE A 787 -36.74 -18.58 7.60
C PHE A 787 -37.57 -19.64 6.87
N LEU A 788 -37.92 -19.40 5.61
CA LEU A 788 -38.81 -20.27 4.83
C LEU A 788 -38.25 -21.67 4.63
N ALA A 789 -36.96 -21.79 4.30
CA ALA A 789 -36.29 -23.07 4.16
C ALA A 789 -36.34 -23.88 5.46
N LEU A 790 -36.01 -23.25 6.60
CA LEU A 790 -35.97 -23.93 7.89
C LEU A 790 -37.37 -24.31 8.39
N THR A 791 -38.36 -23.41 8.31
CA THR A 791 -39.73 -23.70 8.77
C THR A 791 -40.43 -24.77 7.93
N MET A 792 -40.20 -24.78 6.62
CA MET A 792 -40.70 -25.84 5.74
C MET A 792 -40.02 -27.18 6.05
N SER A 793 -38.69 -27.20 6.16
CA SER A 793 -37.94 -28.44 6.45
C SER A 793 -38.31 -29.05 7.81
N LEU A 794 -38.39 -28.24 8.87
CA LEU A 794 -38.83 -28.70 10.20
C LEU A 794 -40.24 -29.30 10.15
N LYS A 795 -41.14 -28.72 9.36
CA LYS A 795 -42.52 -29.20 9.18
C LYS A 795 -42.59 -30.52 8.41
N THR A 796 -41.81 -30.68 7.33
CA THR A 796 -41.73 -31.94 6.57
C THR A 796 -41.13 -33.07 7.43
N MET A 797 -40.06 -32.76 8.19
CA MET A 797 -39.33 -33.75 8.98
C MET A 797 -39.96 -34.03 10.36
N GLY A 798 -40.94 -33.24 10.80
CA GLY A 798 -41.58 -33.39 12.12
C GLY A 798 -40.66 -33.03 13.31
N VAL A 799 -39.66 -32.17 13.08
CA VAL A 799 -38.61 -31.85 14.06
C VAL A 799 -39.03 -30.68 14.95
N PRO A 800 -38.93 -30.79 16.29
CA PRO A 800 -39.28 -29.71 17.22
C PRO A 800 -38.23 -28.58 17.20
N GLY A 801 -38.69 -27.36 17.42
CA GLY A 801 -37.89 -26.13 17.34
C GLY A 801 -38.76 -24.96 16.93
N ARG A 802 -38.28 -23.73 17.19
CA ARG A 802 -38.96 -22.48 16.81
C ARG A 802 -38.06 -21.62 15.93
N VAL A 803 -38.67 -20.87 15.02
CA VAL A 803 -37.99 -19.93 14.12
C VAL A 803 -38.69 -18.57 14.17
N GLN A 804 -37.93 -17.50 14.31
CA GLN A 804 -38.39 -16.11 14.17
C GLN A 804 -37.81 -15.51 12.89
N LEU A 805 -38.63 -14.84 12.09
CA LEU A 805 -38.18 -13.82 11.16
C LEU A 805 -38.56 -12.46 11.75
N LEU A 806 -37.58 -11.60 11.95
CA LEU A 806 -37.77 -10.24 12.48
C LEU A 806 -37.43 -9.23 11.40
N GLY A 807 -38.39 -8.39 11.03
CA GLY A 807 -38.15 -7.23 10.18
C GLY A 807 -37.52 -6.11 10.99
N THR A 808 -36.32 -5.70 10.60
CA THR A 808 -35.46 -4.77 11.35
C THR A 808 -35.18 -3.51 10.52
N PRO A 809 -36.14 -2.55 10.48
CA PRO A 809 -35.98 -1.26 9.78
C PRO A 809 -34.94 -0.36 10.45
N ASP A 810 -34.45 0.67 9.73
CA ASP A 810 -33.51 1.70 10.21
C ASP A 810 -32.21 1.13 10.83
N GLU A 811 -31.36 0.54 9.97
CA GLU A 811 -30.00 0.13 10.31
C GLU A 811 -29.00 1.26 10.03
N GLU A 812 -29.17 2.02 8.95
CA GLU A 812 -28.25 3.10 8.56
C GLU A 812 -28.34 4.36 9.46
N GLY A 813 -29.41 4.49 10.25
CA GLY A 813 -29.72 5.67 11.06
C GLY A 813 -29.43 5.49 12.56
N ASP A 814 -30.49 5.18 13.29
CA ASP A 814 -30.65 5.32 14.75
C ASP A 814 -30.65 3.97 15.51
N GLY A 815 -30.30 2.86 14.83
CA GLY A 815 -30.10 1.54 15.44
C GLY A 815 -31.42 0.82 15.73
N GLY A 816 -32.10 0.43 14.67
CA GLY A 816 -33.41 -0.20 14.73
C GLY A 816 -33.48 -1.52 15.50
N LYS A 817 -32.46 -2.37 15.41
CA LYS A 817 -32.35 -3.58 16.26
C LYS A 817 -32.13 -3.19 17.70
N VAL A 818 -31.48 -2.06 18.01
CA VAL A 818 -31.38 -1.53 19.39
C VAL A 818 -32.76 -1.09 19.89
N LYS A 819 -33.54 -0.39 19.07
CA LYS A 819 -34.95 -0.01 19.36
C LYS A 819 -35.80 -1.27 19.64
N LEU A 820 -35.72 -2.29 18.77
CA LEU A 820 -36.46 -3.56 18.90
C LEU A 820 -36.01 -4.42 20.10
N LEU A 821 -34.70 -4.51 20.35
CA LEU A 821 -34.09 -5.22 21.48
C LEU A 821 -34.53 -4.63 22.83
N ASN A 822 -34.61 -3.30 22.93
CA ASN A 822 -35.13 -2.62 24.10
C ASN A 822 -36.65 -2.80 24.29
N ALA A 823 -37.38 -3.13 23.22
CA ALA A 823 -38.81 -3.42 23.25
C ALA A 823 -39.13 -4.93 23.46
N GLY A 824 -38.11 -5.78 23.62
CA GLY A 824 -38.26 -7.22 23.91
C GLY A 824 -38.31 -8.13 22.68
N ALA A 825 -37.94 -7.64 21.48
CA ALA A 825 -38.07 -8.42 20.24
C ALA A 825 -37.24 -9.71 20.16
N PHE A 826 -36.22 -9.84 21.00
CA PHE A 826 -35.36 -11.02 21.07
C PHE A 826 -35.51 -11.81 22.40
N GLU A 827 -36.57 -11.57 23.17
CA GLU A 827 -36.80 -12.32 24.42
C GLU A 827 -37.04 -13.81 24.14
N GLY A 828 -36.19 -14.67 24.72
CA GLY A 828 -36.27 -16.12 24.54
C GLY A 828 -35.73 -16.65 23.20
N VAL A 829 -34.99 -15.83 22.45
CA VAL A 829 -34.18 -16.24 21.29
C VAL A 829 -32.85 -16.85 21.78
N ASP A 830 -32.48 -18.01 21.23
CA ASP A 830 -31.26 -18.74 21.56
C ASP A 830 -30.07 -18.37 20.67
N ALA A 831 -30.32 -18.00 19.40
CA ALA A 831 -29.31 -17.47 18.48
C ALA A 831 -29.93 -16.53 17.43
N SER A 832 -29.19 -15.50 17.01
CA SER A 832 -29.60 -14.54 15.95
C SER A 832 -28.65 -14.60 14.75
N LEU A 833 -29.19 -14.80 13.55
CA LEU A 833 -28.40 -15.06 12.34
C LEU A 833 -28.75 -14.07 11.23
N MET A 834 -27.73 -13.51 10.56
CA MET A 834 -27.89 -12.70 9.34
C MET A 834 -26.63 -12.75 8.48
N ALA A 835 -26.75 -12.31 7.22
CA ALA A 835 -25.62 -12.14 6.32
C ALA A 835 -25.77 -10.88 5.44
N HIS A 836 -24.70 -10.10 5.33
CA HIS A 836 -24.65 -8.82 4.62
C HIS A 836 -23.95 -8.96 3.24
N PRO A 837 -24.46 -8.39 2.13
CA PRO A 837 -23.76 -8.41 0.85
C PRO A 837 -22.55 -7.46 0.85
N THR A 838 -21.55 -7.74 0.03
CA THR A 838 -20.43 -6.82 -0.23
C THR A 838 -19.87 -7.00 -1.63
N ALA A 839 -19.05 -6.06 -2.07
CA ALA A 839 -18.28 -6.17 -3.29
C ALA A 839 -17.07 -7.09 -3.08
N GLY A 840 -16.76 -7.93 -4.09
CA GLY A 840 -15.70 -8.96 -4.13
C GLY A 840 -14.57 -8.92 -3.08
N PHE A 841 -14.33 -10.07 -2.46
CA PHE A 841 -13.25 -10.29 -1.49
C PHE A 841 -11.95 -10.71 -2.18
N HIS A 842 -11.02 -9.76 -2.34
CA HIS A 842 -9.62 -10.06 -2.61
C HIS A 842 -8.83 -10.02 -1.28
N ASP A 843 -8.67 -11.17 -0.62
CA ASP A 843 -7.72 -11.33 0.51
C ASP A 843 -6.32 -11.64 -0.02
N ASN A 844 -5.28 -11.19 0.70
CA ASN A 844 -3.90 -11.08 0.19
C ASN A 844 -3.18 -12.45 0.14
N GLY A 845 -3.59 -13.32 -0.78
CA GLY A 845 -3.04 -14.67 -0.97
C GLY A 845 -4.07 -15.80 -0.89
N ARG A 846 -5.37 -15.50 -1.01
CA ARG A 846 -6.44 -16.50 -1.19
C ARG A 846 -7.09 -16.31 -2.56
N PRO A 847 -7.72 -17.34 -3.15
CA PRO A 847 -8.61 -17.14 -4.30
C PRO A 847 -9.77 -16.21 -3.91
N ASP A 848 -10.45 -15.66 -4.91
CA ASP A 848 -11.61 -14.78 -4.70
C ASP A 848 -12.64 -15.48 -3.80
N LEU A 849 -12.90 -14.90 -2.62
CA LEU A 849 -13.76 -15.52 -1.62
C LEU A 849 -15.22 -15.15 -1.88
N ASP A 850 -16.11 -16.14 -1.77
CA ASP A 850 -17.56 -15.91 -1.77
C ASP A 850 -18.05 -15.24 -0.48
N GLY A 851 -17.26 -15.32 0.61
CA GLY A 851 -17.70 -14.80 1.90
C GLY A 851 -16.67 -14.81 3.01
N VAL A 852 -17.07 -14.17 4.12
CA VAL A 852 -16.42 -14.23 5.43
C VAL A 852 -17.50 -14.53 6.46
N ALA A 853 -17.33 -15.58 7.28
CA ALA A 853 -18.34 -16.01 8.22
C ALA A 853 -18.47 -15.10 9.46
N GLY A 854 -17.40 -14.40 9.85
CA GLY A 854 -17.40 -13.45 10.95
C GLY A 854 -16.52 -12.23 10.70
N VAL A 855 -17.11 -11.04 10.80
CA VAL A 855 -16.38 -9.76 10.65
C VAL A 855 -16.40 -8.99 11.98
N ARG A 856 -15.22 -8.68 12.53
CA ARG A 856 -15.12 -7.74 13.65
C ARG A 856 -15.40 -6.33 13.12
N MET A 857 -16.43 -5.67 13.66
CA MET A 857 -16.81 -4.29 13.34
C MET A 857 -16.61 -3.36 14.54
N VAL A 858 -16.37 -2.07 14.31
CA VAL A 858 -16.09 -1.10 15.38
C VAL A 858 -17.38 -0.56 16.00
N ALA A 859 -17.34 -0.31 17.31
CA ALA A 859 -18.42 0.35 18.04
C ALA A 859 -18.51 1.86 17.66
N ARG A 860 -19.73 2.42 17.61
CA ARG A 860 -20.04 3.82 17.20
C ARG A 860 -21.03 4.48 18.14
N GLN A 861 -20.83 5.76 18.46
CA GLN A 861 -21.82 6.61 19.13
C GLN A 861 -21.89 7.97 18.42
N TYR A 862 -23.11 8.47 18.19
CA TYR A 862 -23.35 9.87 17.81
C TYR A 862 -23.70 10.70 19.04
N ILE A 863 -23.28 11.97 19.05
CA ILE A 863 -23.50 12.95 20.10
C ILE A 863 -23.91 14.27 19.44
N GLY A 864 -25.16 14.68 19.59
CA GLY A 864 -25.62 16.03 19.27
C GLY A 864 -25.39 16.99 20.43
N ALA A 865 -24.99 18.24 20.14
CA ALA A 865 -24.89 19.30 21.13
C ALA A 865 -25.55 20.60 20.62
N GLU A 866 -26.43 21.18 21.45
CA GLU A 866 -27.02 22.50 21.23
C GLU A 866 -26.50 23.46 22.31
N TYR A 867 -25.68 24.43 21.88
CA TYR A 867 -25.14 25.49 22.73
C TYR A 867 -26.09 26.69 22.74
N ARG A 868 -26.38 27.21 23.93
CA ARG A 868 -27.27 28.37 24.14
C ARG A 868 -26.55 29.43 24.96
N GLY A 869 -26.54 30.64 24.43
CA GLY A 869 -25.88 31.82 24.95
C GLY A 869 -26.78 33.04 24.86
N LYS A 870 -26.24 34.19 24.45
CA LYS A 870 -26.96 35.47 24.48
C LYS A 870 -26.37 36.48 23.49
N ASN A 871 -27.24 37.09 22.68
CA ASN A 871 -26.82 38.08 21.69
C ASN A 871 -26.32 39.39 22.34
N ALA A 872 -25.36 40.01 21.65
CA ALA A 872 -24.92 41.39 21.86
C ALA A 872 -24.39 41.96 20.53
N HIS A 873 -24.23 43.28 20.41
CA HIS A 873 -23.65 43.90 19.23
C HIS A 873 -22.12 43.72 19.27
N ALA A 874 -21.58 42.91 18.37
CA ALA A 874 -20.21 42.39 18.46
C ALA A 874 -19.14 43.51 18.52
N GLY A 875 -19.34 44.60 17.77
CA GLY A 875 -18.46 45.77 17.79
C GLY A 875 -18.85 46.88 18.78
N GLY A 876 -19.90 46.69 19.59
CA GLY A 876 -20.51 47.75 20.40
C GLY A 876 -20.58 47.46 21.90
N ASN A 877 -21.01 46.24 22.27
CA ASN A 877 -21.09 45.80 23.67
C ASN A 877 -20.88 44.28 23.84
N PRO A 878 -19.83 43.67 23.23
CA PRO A 878 -19.64 42.20 23.24
C PRO A 878 -19.60 41.59 24.64
N TRP A 879 -19.11 42.33 25.65
CA TRP A 879 -19.09 41.94 27.07
C TRP A 879 -20.48 41.73 27.71
N ALA A 880 -21.57 42.08 27.02
CA ALA A 880 -22.95 41.84 27.46
C ALA A 880 -23.57 40.55 26.89
N GLY A 881 -22.88 39.88 25.96
CA GLY A 881 -23.30 38.63 25.31
C GLY A 881 -22.58 37.39 25.84
N VAL A 882 -23.00 36.23 25.34
CA VAL A 882 -22.47 34.90 25.65
C VAL A 882 -22.43 34.12 24.34
N ASN A 883 -21.25 33.73 23.86
CA ASN A 883 -21.05 33.29 22.47
C ASN A 883 -21.14 31.77 22.31
N ALA A 884 -22.26 31.30 21.75
CA ALA A 884 -22.50 29.87 21.47
C ALA A 884 -21.56 29.29 20.39
N LEU A 885 -21.09 30.12 19.45
CA LEU A 885 -20.13 29.70 18.43
C LEU A 885 -18.72 29.51 19.02
N ASP A 886 -18.30 30.40 19.93
CA ASP A 886 -17.03 30.23 20.65
C ASP A 886 -17.06 28.97 21.53
N SER A 887 -18.22 28.60 22.07
CA SER A 887 -18.40 27.32 22.80
C SER A 887 -18.14 26.12 21.90
N PHE A 888 -18.66 26.11 20.66
CA PHE A 888 -18.33 25.06 19.69
C PHE A 888 -16.83 25.05 19.34
N VAL A 889 -16.21 26.21 19.12
CA VAL A 889 -14.78 26.32 18.80
C VAL A 889 -13.91 25.85 19.96
N ALA A 890 -14.26 26.19 21.21
CA ALA A 890 -13.59 25.69 22.40
C ALA A 890 -13.74 24.17 22.54
N ALA A 891 -14.93 23.61 22.27
CA ALA A 891 -15.13 22.15 22.27
C ALA A 891 -14.28 21.46 21.18
N TYR A 892 -14.18 22.07 19.99
CA TYR A 892 -13.33 21.59 18.89
C TYR A 892 -11.84 21.58 19.28
N ASN A 893 -11.36 22.63 19.94
CA ASN A 893 -9.98 22.73 20.43
C ASN A 893 -9.69 21.72 21.55
N ASN A 894 -10.62 21.58 22.51
CA ASN A 894 -10.52 20.56 23.58
C ASN A 894 -10.40 19.15 23.00
N ILE A 895 -11.20 18.82 21.97
CA ILE A 895 -11.16 17.53 21.27
C ILE A 895 -9.88 17.38 20.45
N SER A 896 -9.37 18.45 19.84
CA SER A 896 -8.10 18.43 19.11
C SER A 896 -6.90 18.12 20.02
N LEU A 897 -6.91 18.59 21.27
CA LEU A 897 -5.92 18.23 22.28
C LEU A 897 -6.07 16.77 22.74
N LEU A 898 -7.31 16.33 23.02
CA LEU A 898 -7.64 14.96 23.44
C LEU A 898 -7.11 13.87 22.47
N ARG A 899 -6.94 14.19 21.18
CA ARG A 899 -6.42 13.24 20.16
C ARG A 899 -5.04 12.66 20.50
N GLN A 900 -4.23 13.31 21.33
CA GLN A 900 -2.95 12.77 21.78
C GLN A 900 -3.09 11.66 22.86
N GLN A 901 -4.27 11.55 23.51
CA GLN A 901 -4.56 10.59 24.58
C GLN A 901 -5.75 9.66 24.24
N MET A 902 -5.90 9.38 22.95
CA MET A 902 -6.74 8.33 22.37
C MET A 902 -5.91 7.08 22.08
N ALA A 903 -6.57 5.92 21.95
CA ALA A 903 -5.92 4.71 21.44
C ALA A 903 -5.73 4.77 19.90
N PRO A 904 -4.76 4.04 19.30
CA PRO A 904 -4.44 4.13 17.86
C PRO A 904 -5.58 3.72 16.90
N ASP A 905 -6.58 3.01 17.42
CA ASP A 905 -7.78 2.49 16.76
C ASP A 905 -9.04 3.35 17.02
N GLU A 906 -9.02 4.25 18.01
CA GLU A 906 -10.12 5.16 18.32
C GLU A 906 -10.22 6.34 17.33
N ARG A 907 -11.44 6.82 17.04
CA ARG A 907 -11.65 7.98 16.15
C ARG A 907 -12.69 8.94 16.72
N ILE A 908 -12.47 10.24 16.53
CA ILE A 908 -13.44 11.32 16.80
C ILE A 908 -13.60 12.17 15.55
N HIS A 909 -14.85 12.42 15.17
CA HIS A 909 -15.26 13.31 14.08
C HIS A 909 -16.27 14.32 14.61
N ASN A 910 -16.35 15.52 14.04
CA ASN A 910 -17.30 16.55 14.47
C ASN A 910 -17.57 17.60 13.39
N VAL A 911 -18.75 18.22 13.44
CA VAL A 911 -19.24 19.20 12.47
C VAL A 911 -20.15 20.22 13.15
N LEU A 912 -20.10 21.48 12.69
CA LEU A 912 -21.09 22.51 13.04
C LEU A 912 -22.27 22.37 12.06
N LEU A 913 -23.45 22.03 12.58
CA LEU A 913 -24.66 21.85 11.77
C LEU A 913 -25.40 23.18 11.54
N ASN A 914 -25.39 24.08 12.53
CA ASN A 914 -26.04 25.39 12.45
C ASN A 914 -25.40 26.39 13.43
N SER A 915 -25.39 27.66 13.07
CA SER A 915 -25.10 28.80 13.95
C SER A 915 -25.74 30.06 13.38
N GLU A 916 -25.93 31.09 14.20
CA GLU A 916 -26.35 32.40 13.69
C GLU A 916 -25.30 32.99 12.72
N GLN A 917 -25.77 33.49 11.57
CA GLN A 917 -24.91 33.86 10.42
C GLN A 917 -24.59 35.38 10.33
N THR A 918 -24.81 36.15 11.40
CA THR A 918 -24.70 37.61 11.37
C THR A 918 -23.41 38.12 12.01
N VAL A 919 -22.44 38.54 11.20
CA VAL A 919 -21.08 38.96 11.61
C VAL A 919 -21.05 40.05 12.70
N ASN A 920 -22.03 40.97 12.72
CA ASN A 920 -22.08 42.07 13.70
C ASN A 920 -22.80 41.71 15.02
N VAL A 921 -23.24 40.46 15.19
CA VAL A 921 -23.99 39.97 16.35
C VAL A 921 -23.22 38.80 16.97
N ILE A 922 -23.09 38.79 18.30
CA ILE A 922 -22.59 37.62 19.04
C ILE A 922 -23.62 36.49 18.93
N PRO A 923 -23.27 35.30 18.40
CA PRO A 923 -24.20 34.17 18.26
C PRO A 923 -24.76 33.68 19.61
N ALA A 924 -26.08 33.67 19.77
CA ALA A 924 -26.74 33.07 20.93
C ALA A 924 -27.02 31.57 20.77
N TYR A 925 -26.97 31.04 19.55
CA TYR A 925 -27.22 29.62 19.27
C TYR A 925 -26.20 29.01 18.31
N ALA A 926 -25.78 27.78 18.62
CA ALA A 926 -25.03 26.91 17.75
C ALA A 926 -25.43 25.44 17.98
N LYS A 927 -25.60 24.66 16.90
CA LYS A 927 -25.87 23.22 16.95
C LYS A 927 -24.75 22.46 16.24
N ALA A 928 -24.23 21.44 16.88
CA ALA A 928 -23.12 20.63 16.39
C ALA A 928 -23.39 19.13 16.58
N ALA A 929 -22.67 18.32 15.82
CA ALA A 929 -22.64 16.87 15.94
C ALA A 929 -21.21 16.37 16.11
N TYR A 930 -21.06 15.29 16.87
CA TYR A 930 -19.81 14.60 17.14
C TYR A 930 -20.06 13.09 17.00
N GLN A 931 -19.06 12.34 16.53
CA GLN A 931 -19.15 10.89 16.40
C GLN A 931 -17.86 10.24 16.91
N THR A 932 -18.00 9.37 17.90
CA THR A 932 -16.92 8.54 18.44
C THR A 932 -16.97 7.14 17.84
N ARG A 933 -15.80 6.53 17.61
CA ARG A 933 -15.64 5.12 17.24
C ARG A 933 -14.47 4.49 18.02
N SER A 934 -14.58 3.21 18.35
CA SER A 934 -13.54 2.41 19.02
C SER A 934 -13.69 0.93 18.66
N SER A 935 -12.62 0.12 18.78
CA SER A 935 -12.67 -1.33 18.48
C SER A 935 -13.58 -2.13 19.43
N THR A 936 -13.92 -1.58 20.59
CA THR A 936 -14.77 -2.21 21.62
C THR A 936 -15.79 -1.21 22.15
N LEU A 937 -16.97 -1.70 22.57
CA LEU A 937 -17.99 -0.91 23.27
C LEU A 937 -17.44 -0.28 24.56
N LYS A 938 -16.53 -0.99 25.25
CA LYS A 938 -15.84 -0.50 26.45
C LYS A 938 -14.94 0.71 26.15
N GLY A 939 -14.12 0.64 25.10
CA GLY A 939 -13.32 1.77 24.62
C GLY A 939 -14.21 2.94 24.18
N LEU A 940 -15.26 2.66 23.39
CA LEU A 940 -16.22 3.66 22.92
C LEU A 940 -16.86 4.43 24.10
N THR A 941 -17.23 3.74 25.16
CA THR A 941 -17.85 4.35 26.35
C THR A 941 -16.91 5.36 27.01
N ILE A 942 -15.64 4.98 27.21
CA ILE A 942 -14.59 5.84 27.78
C ILE A 942 -14.31 7.04 26.87
N LEU A 943 -14.20 6.83 25.56
CA LEU A 943 -13.97 7.89 24.58
C LEU A 943 -15.14 8.90 24.53
N THR A 944 -16.37 8.39 24.57
CA THR A 944 -17.62 9.17 24.58
C THR A 944 -17.73 10.04 25.83
N GLU A 945 -17.33 9.52 27.00
CA GLU A 945 -17.25 10.32 28.23
C GLU A 945 -16.20 11.44 28.11
N LYS A 946 -14.99 11.13 27.64
CA LYS A 946 -13.93 12.14 27.41
C LYS A 946 -14.43 13.27 26.48
N VAL A 947 -15.05 12.94 25.35
CA VAL A 947 -15.61 13.91 24.39
C VAL A 947 -16.76 14.73 25.01
N THR A 948 -17.64 14.07 25.77
CA THR A 948 -18.74 14.73 26.50
C THR A 948 -18.20 15.75 27.52
N ASN A 949 -17.09 15.43 28.18
CA ASN A 949 -16.43 16.34 29.12
C ASN A 949 -15.72 17.50 28.40
N CYS A 950 -15.14 17.29 27.21
CA CYS A 950 -14.64 18.39 26.35
C CYS A 950 -15.74 19.38 25.94
N ILE A 951 -16.95 18.88 25.63
CA ILE A 951 -18.14 19.69 25.28
C ILE A 951 -18.63 20.48 26.49
N LYS A 952 -18.82 19.83 27.65
CA LYS A 952 -19.23 20.48 28.91
C LYS A 952 -18.26 21.56 29.36
N ALA A 953 -16.95 21.29 29.29
CA ALA A 953 -15.91 22.24 29.68
C ALA A 953 -15.91 23.50 28.80
N ALA A 954 -16.21 23.37 27.51
CA ALA A 954 -16.28 24.50 26.59
C ALA A 954 -17.49 25.41 26.86
N ALA A 955 -18.66 24.82 27.11
CA ALA A 955 -19.86 25.55 27.50
C ALA A 955 -19.64 26.30 28.82
N LEU A 956 -19.09 25.62 29.83
CA LEU A 956 -18.72 26.23 31.12
C LEU A 956 -17.73 27.40 30.96
N ALA A 957 -16.70 27.24 30.12
CA ALA A 957 -15.67 28.26 29.91
C ALA A 957 -16.17 29.51 29.18
N THR A 958 -17.23 29.38 28.37
CA THR A 958 -17.85 30.51 27.65
C THR A 958 -19.08 31.09 28.35
N GLY A 959 -19.59 30.42 29.40
CA GLY A 959 -20.83 30.77 30.08
C GLY A 959 -22.10 30.31 29.34
N CYS A 960 -21.97 29.43 28.34
CA CYS A 960 -23.11 28.86 27.63
C CYS A 960 -23.77 27.72 28.42
N GLU A 961 -25.07 27.56 28.23
CA GLU A 961 -25.74 26.28 28.46
C GLU A 961 -25.44 25.33 27.28
N VAL A 962 -25.36 24.02 27.53
CA VAL A 962 -25.32 23.02 26.46
C VAL A 962 -26.27 21.86 26.74
N LYS A 963 -27.22 21.63 25.83
CA LYS A 963 -28.02 20.41 25.79
C LYS A 963 -27.25 19.38 24.96
N ILE A 964 -26.86 18.27 25.58
CA ILE A 964 -26.23 17.12 24.91
C ILE A 964 -27.29 16.03 24.73
N GLN A 965 -27.36 15.43 23.55
CA GLN A 965 -28.24 14.31 23.23
C GLN A 965 -27.42 13.23 22.52
N ASN A 966 -27.52 11.99 23.01
CA ASN A 966 -26.89 10.82 22.41
C ASN A 966 -27.97 9.93 21.82
N ASP A 967 -27.73 9.42 20.62
CA ASP A 967 -28.60 8.42 19.99
C ASP A 967 -28.23 7.01 20.48
N ALA A 968 -28.77 5.95 19.89
CA ALA A 968 -28.31 4.60 20.20
C ALA A 968 -26.83 4.43 19.83
N TYR A 969 -26.04 3.83 20.72
CA TYR A 969 -24.71 3.34 20.35
C TYR A 969 -24.84 2.04 19.56
N TYR A 970 -23.94 1.84 18.61
CA TYR A 970 -23.73 0.56 17.93
C TYR A 970 -22.53 -0.09 18.63
N ALA A 971 -22.67 -1.32 19.09
CA ALA A 971 -21.61 -2.05 19.75
C ALA A 971 -20.62 -2.68 18.74
N ASP A 972 -19.49 -3.17 19.23
CA ASP A 972 -18.65 -4.10 18.49
C ASP A 972 -19.39 -5.45 18.29
N ILE A 973 -19.02 -6.19 17.25
CA ILE A 973 -19.52 -7.56 17.04
C ILE A 973 -18.77 -8.52 17.96
N VAL A 974 -19.48 -9.11 18.92
CA VAL A 974 -19.02 -10.30 19.65
C VAL A 974 -19.06 -11.48 18.67
N LEU A 975 -17.89 -11.85 18.13
CA LEU A 975 -17.81 -13.01 17.25
C LEU A 975 -18.18 -14.30 17.99
N ASN A 976 -18.74 -15.24 17.25
CA ASN A 976 -18.94 -16.60 17.68
C ASN A 976 -18.22 -17.54 16.71
N ASP A 977 -17.03 -17.95 17.10
CA ASP A 977 -16.14 -18.79 16.31
C ASP A 977 -16.80 -20.12 15.93
N THR A 978 -17.70 -20.64 16.76
CA THR A 978 -18.48 -21.85 16.52
C THR A 978 -19.51 -21.65 15.41
N LEU A 979 -20.34 -20.59 15.47
CA LEU A 979 -21.28 -20.25 14.39
C LEU A 979 -20.55 -19.97 13.07
N CYS A 980 -19.38 -19.33 13.12
CA CYS A 980 -18.57 -19.05 11.93
C CYS A 980 -18.08 -20.34 11.24
N ASP A 981 -17.67 -21.36 11.99
CA ASP A 981 -17.25 -22.65 11.39
C ASP A 981 -18.44 -23.45 10.82
N ILE A 982 -19.60 -23.45 11.51
CA ILE A 982 -20.82 -24.13 11.02
C ILE A 982 -21.29 -23.49 9.70
N TYR A 983 -21.40 -22.16 9.64
CA TYR A 983 -21.79 -21.43 8.42
C TYR A 983 -20.83 -21.67 7.25
N LYS A 984 -19.52 -21.61 7.52
CA LYS A 984 -18.47 -21.92 6.54
C LYS A 984 -18.58 -23.36 6.01
N SER A 985 -18.89 -24.33 6.88
CA SER A 985 -19.07 -25.73 6.49
C SER A 985 -20.27 -25.90 5.53
N HIS A 986 -21.40 -25.25 5.84
CA HIS A 986 -22.59 -25.32 4.99
C HIS A 986 -22.42 -24.64 3.63
N LEU A 987 -21.74 -23.47 3.56
CA LEU A 987 -21.45 -22.82 2.28
C LEU A 987 -20.43 -23.57 1.43
N ALA A 988 -19.43 -24.23 2.02
CA ALA A 988 -18.58 -25.17 1.29
C ALA A 988 -19.40 -26.32 0.69
N GLY A 989 -20.48 -26.73 1.37
CA GLY A 989 -21.49 -27.67 0.86
C GLY A 989 -22.30 -27.18 -0.35
N TYR A 990 -22.26 -25.89 -0.66
CA TYR A 990 -22.80 -25.25 -1.87
C TYR A 990 -21.69 -24.80 -2.85
N GLY A 991 -20.45 -25.26 -2.65
CA GLY A 991 -19.29 -24.92 -3.48
C GLY A 991 -18.70 -23.53 -3.24
N GLN A 992 -19.22 -22.76 -2.27
CA GLN A 992 -18.74 -21.40 -1.98
C GLN A 992 -17.52 -21.41 -1.06
N THR A 993 -16.50 -20.62 -1.40
CA THR A 993 -15.24 -20.56 -0.64
C THR A 993 -15.28 -19.40 0.37
N VAL A 994 -15.42 -19.74 1.66
CA VAL A 994 -15.60 -18.77 2.75
C VAL A 994 -14.46 -18.80 3.77
N ALA A 995 -13.94 -17.62 4.13
CA ALA A 995 -13.02 -17.48 5.26
C ALA A 995 -13.78 -17.48 6.59
N LYS A 996 -13.20 -18.05 7.66
CA LYS A 996 -13.84 -18.06 8.98
C LYS A 996 -14.03 -16.65 9.52
N THR A 997 -12.94 -15.88 9.60
CA THR A 997 -12.94 -14.50 10.09
C THR A 997 -12.17 -13.58 9.15
N ALA A 998 -12.50 -12.29 9.18
CA ALA A 998 -11.68 -11.26 8.54
C ALA A 998 -10.30 -11.14 9.22
N SER A 999 -9.28 -10.77 8.46
CA SER A 999 -7.89 -10.55 8.93
C SER A 999 -7.63 -9.13 9.43
N GLU A 1000 -8.56 -8.21 9.23
CA GLU A 1000 -8.57 -6.84 9.74
C GLU A 1000 -9.93 -6.54 10.40
N ILE A 1001 -9.96 -5.61 11.35
CA ILE A 1001 -11.22 -5.08 11.92
C ILE A 1001 -11.82 -4.11 10.90
N ALA A 1002 -13.06 -4.36 10.49
CA ALA A 1002 -13.77 -3.48 9.58
C ALA A 1002 -14.14 -2.16 10.27
N THR A 1003 -13.88 -1.04 9.62
CA THR A 1003 -14.20 0.31 10.15
C THR A 1003 -15.69 0.67 10.06
N ALA A 1004 -16.51 -0.23 9.52
CA ALA A 1004 -17.97 -0.18 9.58
C ALA A 1004 -18.48 -0.47 10.99
N SER A 1005 -19.76 -0.18 11.23
CA SER A 1005 -20.46 -0.41 12.49
C SER A 1005 -21.87 -0.87 12.14
N THR A 1006 -22.40 -1.87 12.83
CA THR A 1006 -23.78 -2.35 12.65
C THR A 1006 -24.46 -2.53 14.01
N ASP A 1007 -25.77 -2.32 14.08
CA ASP A 1007 -26.53 -2.53 15.31
C ASP A 1007 -26.77 -4.02 15.65
N GLN A 1008 -26.44 -4.95 14.73
CA GLN A 1008 -26.31 -6.38 15.04
C GLN A 1008 -25.20 -6.61 16.09
N GLY A 1009 -24.26 -5.68 16.26
CA GLY A 1009 -23.35 -5.64 17.41
C GLY A 1009 -24.11 -5.68 18.74
N ASN A 1010 -25.17 -4.89 18.87
CA ASN A 1010 -25.97 -4.82 20.10
C ASN A 1010 -26.73 -6.13 20.36
N VAL A 1011 -27.17 -6.82 19.31
CA VAL A 1011 -27.76 -8.16 19.41
C VAL A 1011 -26.71 -9.18 19.87
N SER A 1012 -25.51 -9.17 19.26
CA SER A 1012 -24.38 -10.03 19.65
C SER A 1012 -23.92 -9.84 21.10
N HIS A 1013 -24.08 -8.63 21.66
CA HIS A 1013 -23.82 -8.37 23.09
C HIS A 1013 -24.90 -8.95 24.03
N LYS A 1014 -26.07 -9.37 23.53
CA LYS A 1014 -27.17 -9.95 24.33
C LYS A 1014 -27.38 -11.45 24.12
N ILE A 1015 -27.15 -11.96 22.92
CA ILE A 1015 -27.46 -13.34 22.49
C ILE A 1015 -26.32 -13.81 21.55
N PRO A 1016 -25.98 -15.12 21.49
CA PRO A 1016 -25.07 -15.65 20.47
C PRO A 1016 -25.55 -15.26 19.06
N ALA A 1017 -24.68 -14.64 18.26
CA ALA A 1017 -25.07 -14.10 16.97
C ALA A 1017 -24.06 -14.39 15.85
N LEU A 1018 -24.57 -14.49 14.64
CA LEU A 1018 -23.80 -14.54 13.39
C LEU A 1018 -24.10 -13.27 12.59
N HIS A 1019 -23.04 -12.56 12.18
CA HIS A 1019 -23.08 -11.52 11.16
C HIS A 1019 -22.03 -11.90 10.11
N ALA A 1020 -22.47 -12.73 9.16
CA ALA A 1020 -21.64 -13.13 8.03
C ALA A 1020 -21.68 -12.06 6.92
N VAL A 1021 -20.73 -12.11 5.99
CA VAL A 1021 -20.68 -11.21 4.83
C VAL A 1021 -20.39 -12.01 3.56
N PHE A 1022 -21.12 -11.75 2.47
CA PHE A 1022 -21.01 -12.50 1.21
C PHE A 1022 -20.73 -11.59 0.00
N ALA A 1023 -19.87 -12.03 -0.91
CA ALA A 1023 -19.49 -11.27 -2.09
C ALA A 1023 -20.49 -11.46 -3.25
N ILE A 1024 -21.00 -10.34 -3.77
CA ILE A 1024 -21.73 -10.25 -5.04
C ILE A 1024 -20.81 -9.70 -6.15
N PRO A 1025 -21.11 -9.95 -7.44
CA PRO A 1025 -20.34 -9.39 -8.55
C PRO A 1025 -20.47 -7.86 -8.62
N THR A 1026 -19.35 -7.16 -8.79
CA THR A 1026 -19.29 -5.70 -8.88
C THR A 1026 -18.06 -5.27 -9.68
N GLU A 1027 -18.11 -4.11 -10.33
CA GLU A 1027 -16.92 -3.51 -10.96
C GLU A 1027 -15.76 -3.29 -9.97
N PRO A 1028 -14.49 -3.38 -10.41
CA PRO A 1028 -13.33 -3.20 -9.52
C PRO A 1028 -13.33 -1.85 -8.79
N GLY A 1029 -13.23 -1.90 -7.46
CA GLY A 1029 -13.21 -0.71 -6.60
C GLY A 1029 -14.59 -0.22 -6.14
N VAL A 1030 -15.69 -0.80 -6.64
CA VAL A 1030 -17.02 -0.62 -6.04
C VAL A 1030 -17.04 -1.24 -4.63
N LYS A 1031 -17.77 -0.61 -3.71
CA LYS A 1031 -18.01 -1.05 -2.33
C LYS A 1031 -19.41 -0.56 -1.90
N PRO A 1032 -19.98 -1.04 -0.77
CA PRO A 1032 -21.16 -0.45 -0.17
C PRO A 1032 -21.06 1.08 -0.01
N HIS A 1033 -22.22 1.73 0.05
CA HIS A 1033 -22.41 3.19 0.03
C HIS A 1033 -21.97 3.85 -1.31
N ASN A 1034 -22.15 3.12 -2.42
CA ASN A 1034 -21.88 3.59 -3.79
C ASN A 1034 -23.08 3.27 -4.71
N ALA A 1035 -23.46 4.20 -5.59
CA ALA A 1035 -24.56 4.00 -6.55
C ALA A 1035 -24.32 2.80 -7.50
N ALA A 1036 -23.07 2.48 -7.85
CA ALA A 1036 -22.75 1.28 -8.61
C ALA A 1036 -23.00 -0.02 -7.81
N PHE A 1037 -22.92 0.03 -6.48
CA PHE A 1037 -23.31 -1.08 -5.61
C PHE A 1037 -24.84 -1.20 -5.54
N ALA A 1038 -25.55 -0.08 -5.46
CA ALA A 1038 -27.01 -0.05 -5.52
C ALA A 1038 -27.56 -0.67 -6.82
N ALA A 1039 -26.87 -0.50 -7.95
CA ALA A 1039 -27.18 -1.21 -9.19
C ALA A 1039 -26.86 -2.72 -9.10
N ALA A 1040 -25.68 -3.09 -8.57
CA ALA A 1040 -25.24 -4.48 -8.48
C ALA A 1040 -26.17 -5.37 -7.60
N VAL A 1041 -26.68 -4.84 -6.48
CA VAL A 1041 -27.58 -5.57 -5.58
C VAL A 1041 -28.97 -5.85 -6.16
N GLY A 1042 -29.29 -5.27 -7.31
CA GLY A 1042 -30.51 -5.56 -8.07
C GLY A 1042 -30.38 -6.73 -9.06
N THR A 1043 -29.16 -7.20 -9.35
CA THR A 1043 -28.90 -8.21 -10.38
C THR A 1043 -29.38 -9.62 -10.00
N ASP A 1044 -29.70 -10.45 -11.00
CA ASP A 1044 -30.14 -11.83 -10.76
C ASP A 1044 -29.04 -12.66 -10.06
N ILE A 1045 -27.76 -12.50 -10.44
CA ILE A 1045 -26.64 -13.22 -9.81
C ILE A 1045 -26.46 -12.82 -8.33
N ALA A 1046 -26.69 -11.54 -7.99
CA ALA A 1046 -26.66 -11.09 -6.60
C ALA A 1046 -27.82 -11.69 -5.78
N HIS A 1047 -29.00 -11.82 -6.39
CA HIS A 1047 -30.15 -12.51 -5.80
C HIS A 1047 -29.87 -14.01 -5.59
N GLU A 1048 -29.37 -14.72 -6.60
CA GLU A 1048 -29.00 -16.15 -6.51
C GLU A 1048 -27.99 -16.41 -5.39
N LYS A 1049 -26.97 -15.56 -5.24
CA LYS A 1049 -26.03 -15.63 -4.11
C LYS A 1049 -26.71 -15.40 -2.76
N ALA A 1050 -27.66 -14.46 -2.66
CA ALA A 1050 -28.45 -14.27 -1.44
C ALA A 1050 -29.34 -15.49 -1.11
N LEU A 1051 -29.87 -16.21 -2.11
CA LEU A 1051 -30.61 -17.45 -1.89
C LEU A 1051 -29.69 -18.58 -1.34
N VAL A 1052 -28.50 -18.76 -1.92
CA VAL A 1052 -27.53 -19.76 -1.43
C VAL A 1052 -27.08 -19.46 0.00
N VAL A 1053 -26.85 -18.19 0.32
CA VAL A 1053 -26.54 -17.72 1.69
C VAL A 1053 -27.71 -17.98 2.63
N GLY A 1054 -28.95 -17.68 2.23
CA GLY A 1054 -30.15 -17.98 3.02
C GLY A 1054 -30.32 -19.48 3.30
N LYS A 1055 -30.07 -20.34 2.31
CA LYS A 1055 -30.05 -21.80 2.49
C LYS A 1055 -28.99 -22.24 3.51
N ALA A 1056 -27.78 -21.68 3.48
CA ALA A 1056 -26.76 -21.97 4.48
C ALA A 1056 -27.13 -21.46 5.89
N LEU A 1057 -27.74 -20.28 6.01
CA LEU A 1057 -28.27 -19.77 7.28
C LEU A 1057 -29.39 -20.67 7.84
N ALA A 1058 -30.25 -21.25 6.98
CA ALA A 1058 -31.24 -22.24 7.39
C ALA A 1058 -30.59 -23.51 7.98
N LEU A 1059 -29.51 -24.01 7.35
CA LEU A 1059 -28.77 -25.18 7.84
C LEU A 1059 -28.06 -24.90 9.18
N VAL A 1060 -27.45 -23.72 9.34
CA VAL A 1060 -26.93 -23.25 10.64
C VAL A 1060 -28.04 -23.23 11.69
N GLY A 1061 -29.23 -22.72 11.34
CA GLY A 1061 -30.40 -22.72 12.22
C GLY A 1061 -30.88 -24.13 12.59
N PHE A 1062 -30.93 -25.06 11.64
CA PHE A 1062 -31.29 -26.46 11.88
C PHE A 1062 -30.34 -27.12 12.88
N ASP A 1063 -29.03 -26.91 12.72
CA ASP A 1063 -28.03 -27.44 13.64
C ASP A 1063 -28.16 -26.83 15.05
N ILE A 1064 -28.40 -25.53 15.16
CA ILE A 1064 -28.67 -24.87 16.45
C ILE A 1064 -29.95 -25.40 17.10
N LEU A 1065 -30.96 -25.79 16.34
CA LEU A 1065 -32.22 -26.33 16.87
C LEU A 1065 -32.14 -27.81 17.28
N THR A 1066 -31.28 -28.60 16.63
CA THR A 1066 -31.24 -30.07 16.77
C THR A 1066 -30.01 -30.61 17.49
N GLN A 1067 -28.85 -29.95 17.39
CA GLN A 1067 -27.59 -30.45 17.94
C GLN A 1067 -27.29 -29.82 19.31
N ASP A 1068 -27.63 -30.50 20.40
CA ASP A 1068 -27.43 -30.00 21.78
C ASP A 1068 -25.96 -29.67 22.08
N LYS A 1069 -25.03 -30.56 21.70
CA LYS A 1069 -23.58 -30.36 21.90
C LYS A 1069 -23.05 -29.13 21.15
N MET A 1070 -23.56 -28.90 19.95
CA MET A 1070 -23.11 -27.79 19.09
C MET A 1070 -23.61 -26.46 19.62
N TYR A 1071 -24.88 -26.36 20.05
CA TYR A 1071 -25.41 -25.17 20.71
C TYR A 1071 -24.74 -24.91 22.07
N ALA A 1072 -24.41 -25.95 22.84
CA ALA A 1072 -23.63 -25.80 24.07
C ALA A 1072 -22.24 -25.19 23.80
N ALA A 1073 -21.58 -25.57 22.70
CA ALA A 1073 -20.35 -24.93 22.24
C ALA A 1073 -20.59 -23.46 21.83
N VAL A 1074 -21.57 -23.18 20.96
CA VAL A 1074 -21.97 -21.81 20.56
C VAL A 1074 -22.20 -20.91 21.79
N LYS A 1075 -22.88 -21.41 22.82
CA LYS A 1075 -23.15 -20.65 24.04
C LYS A 1075 -21.90 -20.41 24.88
N ALA A 1076 -21.09 -21.44 25.14
CA ALA A 1076 -19.84 -21.29 25.90
C ALA A 1076 -18.82 -20.39 25.18
N ASP A 1077 -18.82 -20.41 23.86
CA ASP A 1077 -18.00 -19.58 22.98
C ASP A 1077 -18.41 -18.10 23.06
N TRP A 1078 -19.72 -17.83 23.00
CA TRP A 1078 -20.28 -16.50 23.20
C TRP A 1078 -20.03 -15.96 24.61
N GLU A 1079 -20.25 -16.76 25.66
CA GLU A 1079 -20.00 -16.36 27.06
C GLU A 1079 -18.52 -16.03 27.30
N ARG A 1080 -17.59 -16.71 26.61
CA ARG A 1080 -16.14 -16.43 26.66
C ARG A 1080 -15.77 -15.13 25.95
N GLU A 1081 -16.10 -14.96 24.66
CA GLU A 1081 -15.71 -13.75 23.91
C GLU A 1081 -16.34 -12.50 24.53
N LYS A 1082 -17.61 -12.57 24.95
CA LYS A 1082 -18.32 -11.48 25.63
C LYS A 1082 -17.71 -11.07 26.98
N ALA A 1083 -16.96 -11.94 27.64
CA ALA A 1083 -16.20 -11.59 28.84
C ALA A 1083 -14.92 -10.78 28.54
N THR A 1084 -14.56 -10.60 27.26
CA THR A 1084 -13.35 -9.89 26.81
C THR A 1084 -13.60 -8.57 26.04
N SER A 1085 -14.82 -8.31 25.56
CA SER A 1085 -15.26 -7.03 24.95
C SER A 1085 -15.39 -5.85 25.92
#